data_AF-A0A7Y3MVK7-F1
#
_entry.id   AF-A0A7Y3MVK7-F1
#
_cell.length_a   1.000
_cell.length_b   1.000
_cell.length_c   1.000
_cell.angle_alpha   90.00
_cell.angle_beta   90.00
_cell.angle_gamma   90.00
#
_symmetry.space_group_name_H-M   'P 1'
#
loop_
_entity.id
_entity.type
_entity.pdbx_description
1 polymer ?
#
loop_
_entity_poly.entity_id
_entity_poly.type
_entity_poly.pdbx_seq_one_letter_code
_entity_poly.pdbx_strand_id
1 'polypeptide(L)'
;RLIEEALKAGDLRCIVATSSLELGIDMGAVDLVLLVESPGSVSSGLQRIGRAGHGVGETSIGRIFPKHRADLLEAAVVSQGMREGAIETLRIPRNPLDVLAQHIVAMTAVQPWSVSDLTTLVRNAAPFSTLPDSGLESVLDMLSGLYPSHDFADLRPRIDWDRDTQVLTGRRGSRMLAAINAGTIPDRGLYGVYLGHDGPRVGELDEEMVHESTAGQTFTLGASTWRILEITRDRVVVESAPGEPGRLPFWHGDGPGRPIEVGQALGSLTRELDALPEEEARTRLTGELSFNDHAATNLIRYLREQREATGALPTDRDIVVERFRDELGDWRICILSPFGARVHAPWGLAIRRAVSAHVGYDVQIVWSDDGIVLTLADGDEPPPLDVLVPEADDLEDLVVEELTRSPVFASHFRENAARALLLPRRRPGSRTPLFAQRLRAQKLMSVAMAYPSFPIVIETFRACLQDVFDLPALTGVLRAAETGELRIHQVETPAPSAFARTLVFAYVAAYLYEGDSPAAERRAGALSLDLTLLRELLGEAQLRELLDADVIEEVESELQGTHPERRAGSTDALHDLLRRVGDLDRRELLVRSGTSDPESLVTTFLDGKWAYSVRVANRLTWIAREDVALYRDALGIQPPQGVPVAFLNPVTSPVEALLARWARTRGPFPLSAVADRFGLVPAQARAMLEVLVAQGRLLEGEFRPGGEGTEWCDPDVMRRIKRRTLAKLRGQVAPVSPKAVARFLPRWHGVGLLRRNDRALEEAIVHLEGAPLAASEIDRLILPSRVPDYRPERLDELGAMGWLVWV
;
A
#
# COMPACT_ATOMS: atom_id res chain seq x y z
N ARG A 1 -7.43 -30.86 -5.55
CA ARG A 1 -7.14 -32.28 -5.88
C ARG A 1 -8.08 -33.27 -5.20
N LEU A 2 -7.97 -33.60 -3.90
CA LEU A 2 -8.88 -34.59 -3.28
C LEU A 2 -10.38 -34.24 -3.46
N ILE A 3 -10.74 -32.97 -3.28
CA ILE A 3 -12.11 -32.47 -3.48
C ILE A 3 -12.53 -32.56 -4.97
N GLU A 4 -11.63 -32.23 -5.89
CA GLU A 4 -11.88 -32.30 -7.34
C GLU A 4 -12.06 -33.74 -7.82
N GLU A 5 -11.24 -34.68 -7.32
CA GLU A 5 -11.33 -36.10 -7.64
C GLU A 5 -12.63 -36.70 -7.10
N ALA A 6 -13.02 -36.37 -5.87
CA ALA A 6 -14.29 -36.80 -5.28
C ALA A 6 -15.51 -36.24 -6.03
N LEU A 7 -15.43 -34.99 -6.51
CA LEU A 7 -16.47 -34.40 -7.35
C LEU A 7 -16.56 -35.09 -8.70
N LYS A 8 -15.42 -35.36 -9.34
CA LYS A 8 -15.35 -36.07 -10.63
C LYS A 8 -15.84 -37.52 -10.53
N ALA A 9 -15.58 -38.18 -9.41
CA ALA A 9 -16.05 -39.54 -9.12
C ALA A 9 -17.56 -39.61 -8.79
N GLY A 10 -18.20 -38.47 -8.50
CA GLY A 10 -19.60 -38.41 -8.07
C GLY A 10 -19.80 -38.74 -6.58
N ASP A 11 -18.72 -38.98 -5.83
CA ASP A 11 -18.77 -39.22 -4.38
C ASP A 11 -19.19 -37.96 -3.61
N LEU A 12 -18.80 -36.79 -4.12
CA LEU A 12 -19.16 -35.49 -3.58
C LEU A 12 -20.36 -34.91 -4.34
N ARG A 13 -21.53 -34.82 -3.67
CA ARG A 13 -22.78 -34.35 -4.30
C ARG A 13 -22.87 -32.84 -4.53
N CYS A 14 -22.07 -32.03 -3.84
CA CYS A 14 -22.15 -30.57 -3.93
C CYS A 14 -20.82 -29.94 -3.52
N ILE A 15 -20.46 -28.84 -4.20
CA ILE A 15 -19.32 -28.00 -3.87
C ILE A 15 -19.74 -26.54 -3.93
N VAL A 16 -19.28 -25.75 -2.97
CA VAL A 16 -19.38 -24.29 -2.98
C VAL A 16 -18.00 -23.73 -3.29
N ALA A 17 -17.89 -22.96 -4.36
CA ALA A 17 -16.62 -22.44 -4.85
C ALA A 17 -16.73 -20.99 -5.31
N THR A 18 -15.60 -20.31 -5.33
CA THR A 18 -15.41 -19.00 -5.96
C THR A 18 -15.09 -19.16 -7.46
N SER A 19 -14.64 -18.09 -8.13
CA SER A 19 -14.13 -18.13 -9.51
C SER A 19 -12.95 -19.10 -9.73
N SER A 20 -12.39 -19.69 -8.67
CA SER A 20 -11.36 -20.73 -8.73
C SER A 20 -11.76 -21.97 -9.55
N LEU A 21 -13.06 -22.26 -9.67
CA LEU A 21 -13.59 -23.37 -10.49
C LEU A 21 -14.25 -22.90 -11.81
N GLU A 22 -14.08 -21.63 -12.17
CA GLU A 22 -14.67 -21.07 -13.39
C GLU A 22 -14.02 -21.63 -14.66
N LEU A 23 -12.71 -21.91 -14.63
CA LEU A 23 -11.92 -22.37 -15.78
C LEU A 23 -11.23 -23.72 -15.52
N GLY A 24 -11.19 -24.57 -16.54
CA GLY A 24 -10.17 -25.62 -16.67
C GLY A 24 -10.43 -26.96 -15.98
N ILE A 25 -11.64 -27.23 -15.49
CA ILE A 25 -12.00 -28.53 -14.90
C ILE A 25 -13.13 -29.20 -15.67
N ASP A 26 -12.87 -30.42 -16.12
CA ASP A 26 -13.88 -31.34 -16.67
C ASP A 26 -14.51 -32.12 -15.51
N MET A 27 -15.74 -31.75 -15.18
CA MET A 27 -16.53 -32.29 -14.09
C MET A 27 -17.78 -33.00 -14.63
N GLY A 28 -17.58 -34.06 -15.42
CA GLY A 28 -18.68 -34.79 -16.08
C GLY A 28 -19.79 -35.36 -15.18
N ALA A 29 -19.62 -35.36 -13.85
CA ALA A 29 -20.67 -35.76 -12.90
C ALA A 29 -21.59 -34.61 -12.47
N VAL A 30 -21.26 -33.35 -12.79
CA VAL A 30 -22.04 -32.18 -12.38
C VAL A 30 -23.18 -31.96 -13.37
N ASP A 31 -24.40 -32.00 -12.88
CA ASP A 31 -25.63 -31.85 -13.66
C ASP A 31 -26.35 -30.51 -13.39
N LEU A 32 -25.92 -29.75 -12.37
CA LEU A 32 -26.52 -28.49 -11.96
C LEU A 32 -25.50 -27.52 -11.38
N VAL A 33 -25.52 -26.27 -11.86
CA VAL A 33 -24.78 -25.14 -11.28
C VAL A 33 -25.75 -24.17 -10.62
N LEU A 34 -25.45 -23.79 -9.38
CA LEU A 34 -26.19 -22.76 -8.65
C LEU A 34 -25.30 -21.52 -8.55
N LEU A 35 -25.76 -20.41 -9.11
CA LEU A 35 -25.13 -19.10 -8.97
C LEU A 35 -25.86 -18.33 -7.88
N VAL A 36 -25.15 -17.97 -6.82
CA VAL A 36 -25.64 -17.01 -5.82
C VAL A 36 -25.12 -15.65 -6.26
N GLU A 37 -26.01 -14.68 -6.46
CA GLU A 37 -25.74 -13.39 -7.15
C GLU A 37 -25.61 -13.52 -8.68
N SER A 38 -25.88 -12.44 -9.40
CA SER A 38 -25.48 -12.30 -10.80
C SER A 38 -23.97 -12.57 -10.96
N PRO A 39 -23.53 -13.28 -12.01
CA PRO A 39 -22.11 -13.50 -12.24
C PRO A 39 -21.37 -12.26 -12.77
N GLY A 40 -22.05 -11.11 -12.91
CA GLY A 40 -21.47 -9.81 -13.30
C GLY A 40 -21.15 -9.66 -14.79
N SER A 41 -21.03 -10.77 -15.51
CA SER A 41 -20.74 -10.82 -16.95
C SER A 41 -21.32 -12.08 -17.60
N VAL A 42 -21.67 -11.96 -18.87
CA VAL A 42 -22.16 -13.05 -19.73
C VAL A 42 -21.09 -14.13 -19.88
N SER A 43 -19.83 -13.74 -20.12
CA SER A 43 -18.72 -14.68 -20.24
C SER A 43 -18.54 -15.53 -18.98
N SER A 44 -18.54 -14.92 -17.79
CA SER A 44 -18.45 -15.62 -16.50
C SER A 44 -19.65 -16.55 -16.30
N GLY A 45 -20.87 -16.08 -16.61
CA GLY A 45 -22.08 -16.89 -16.56
C GLY A 45 -21.99 -18.15 -17.42
N LEU A 46 -21.56 -18.02 -18.69
CA LEU A 46 -21.36 -19.14 -19.62
C LEU A 46 -20.29 -20.12 -19.10
N GLN A 47 -19.14 -19.62 -18.64
CA GLN A 47 -18.06 -20.48 -18.13
C GLN A 47 -18.49 -21.26 -16.88
N ARG A 48 -19.20 -20.61 -15.95
CA ARG A 48 -19.65 -21.23 -14.71
C ARG A 48 -20.77 -22.24 -14.95
N ILE A 49 -21.82 -21.85 -15.69
CA ILE A 49 -22.96 -22.75 -15.96
C ILE A 49 -22.54 -23.89 -16.89
N GLY A 50 -21.59 -23.66 -17.80
CA GLY A 50 -20.99 -24.71 -18.64
C GLY A 50 -20.22 -25.80 -17.88
N ARG A 51 -20.11 -25.70 -16.54
CA ARG A 51 -19.61 -26.80 -15.68
C ARG A 51 -20.66 -27.88 -15.45
N ALA A 52 -21.95 -27.59 -15.61
CA ALA A 52 -23.00 -28.58 -15.62
C ALA A 52 -23.18 -29.20 -17.01
N GLY A 53 -23.42 -30.51 -17.08
CA GLY A 53 -23.64 -31.21 -18.35
C GLY A 53 -22.45 -31.06 -19.29
N HIS A 54 -21.24 -31.36 -18.79
CA HIS A 54 -19.98 -31.14 -19.51
C HIS A 54 -19.68 -32.20 -20.59
N GLY A 55 -20.69 -32.96 -21.04
CA GLY A 55 -20.62 -33.88 -22.17
C GLY A 55 -20.97 -33.22 -23.51
N VAL A 56 -20.43 -33.77 -24.61
CA VAL A 56 -20.76 -33.29 -25.96
C VAL A 56 -22.25 -33.52 -26.24
N GLY A 57 -22.98 -32.43 -26.48
CA GLY A 57 -24.43 -32.46 -26.75
C GLY A 57 -25.31 -32.53 -25.51
N GLU A 58 -24.75 -32.48 -24.32
CA GLU A 58 -25.51 -32.39 -23.07
C GLU A 58 -25.99 -30.95 -22.81
N THR A 59 -27.08 -30.83 -22.06
CA THR A 59 -27.65 -29.53 -21.69
C THR A 59 -27.07 -29.07 -20.35
N SER A 60 -26.42 -27.90 -20.35
CA SER A 60 -25.98 -27.25 -19.10
C SER A 60 -27.15 -26.61 -18.38
N ILE A 61 -27.38 -27.00 -17.13
CA ILE A 61 -28.46 -26.46 -16.29
C ILE A 61 -27.86 -25.54 -15.22
N GLY A 62 -28.26 -24.27 -15.26
CA GLY A 62 -27.89 -23.24 -14.29
C GLY A 62 -29.11 -22.64 -13.60
N ARG A 63 -29.01 -22.33 -12.31
CA ARG A 63 -30.02 -21.53 -11.58
C ARG A 63 -29.35 -20.36 -10.88
N ILE A 64 -29.86 -19.16 -11.12
CA ILE A 64 -29.36 -17.92 -10.50
C ILE A 64 -30.29 -17.55 -9.33
N PHE A 65 -29.69 -17.24 -8.18
CA PHE A 65 -30.36 -16.83 -6.95
C PHE A 65 -29.94 -15.41 -6.59
N PRO A 66 -30.75 -14.41 -6.96
CA PRO A 66 -30.42 -13.02 -6.68
C PRO A 66 -30.41 -12.72 -5.17
N LYS A 67 -29.44 -11.93 -4.71
CA LYS A 67 -29.28 -11.55 -3.29
C LYS A 67 -30.21 -10.41 -2.88
N HIS A 68 -30.52 -9.50 -3.79
CA HIS A 68 -31.37 -8.34 -3.56
C HIS A 68 -32.17 -7.98 -4.82
N ARG A 69 -33.07 -6.99 -4.70
CA ARG A 69 -34.02 -6.64 -5.78
C ARG A 69 -33.33 -6.13 -7.04
N ALA A 70 -32.26 -5.34 -6.92
CA ALA A 70 -31.50 -4.84 -8.08
C ALA A 70 -30.80 -5.96 -8.87
N ASP A 71 -30.31 -6.99 -8.16
CA ASP A 71 -29.61 -8.15 -8.75
C ASP A 71 -30.52 -9.00 -9.66
N LEU A 72 -31.85 -8.93 -9.48
CA LEU A 72 -32.81 -9.55 -10.40
C LEU A 72 -32.67 -9.01 -11.82
N LEU A 73 -32.45 -7.71 -11.96
CA LEU A 73 -32.40 -7.07 -13.27
C LEU A 73 -31.13 -7.48 -14.01
N GLU A 74 -29.99 -7.51 -13.32
CA GLU A 74 -28.73 -7.96 -13.90
C GLU A 74 -28.75 -9.46 -14.23
N ALA A 75 -29.30 -10.30 -13.34
CA ALA A 75 -29.49 -11.72 -13.61
C ALA A 75 -30.35 -11.97 -14.86
N ALA A 76 -31.36 -11.13 -15.11
CA ALA A 76 -32.19 -11.20 -16.31
C ALA A 76 -31.38 -10.94 -17.58
N VAL A 77 -30.62 -9.84 -17.59
CA VAL A 77 -29.77 -9.41 -18.71
C VAL A 77 -28.69 -10.44 -19.00
N VAL A 78 -27.98 -10.89 -17.97
CA VAL A 78 -26.90 -11.88 -18.13
C VAL A 78 -27.47 -13.20 -18.65
N SER A 79 -28.58 -13.70 -18.09
CA SER A 79 -29.23 -14.93 -18.56
C SER A 79 -29.65 -14.83 -20.03
N GLN A 80 -30.20 -13.69 -20.44
CA GLN A 80 -30.52 -13.43 -21.85
C GLN A 80 -29.26 -13.42 -22.73
N GLY A 81 -28.25 -12.66 -22.34
CA GLY A 81 -26.97 -12.57 -23.07
C GLY A 81 -26.27 -13.92 -23.21
N MET A 82 -26.37 -14.80 -22.20
CA MET A 82 -25.84 -16.16 -22.27
C MET A 82 -26.53 -16.99 -23.36
N ARG A 83 -27.85 -16.87 -23.53
CA ARG A 83 -28.59 -17.59 -24.58
C ARG A 83 -28.28 -17.06 -25.97
N GLU A 84 -28.07 -15.76 -26.08
CA GLU A 84 -27.77 -15.08 -27.34
C GLU A 84 -26.28 -15.16 -27.72
N GLY A 85 -25.41 -15.56 -26.79
CA GLY A 85 -23.95 -15.55 -26.98
C GLY A 85 -23.36 -14.13 -27.01
N ALA A 86 -24.05 -13.16 -26.41
CA ALA A 86 -23.65 -11.75 -26.37
C ALA A 86 -22.58 -11.50 -25.29
N ILE A 87 -21.39 -12.10 -25.49
CA ILE A 87 -20.25 -11.92 -24.59
C ILE A 87 -19.60 -10.54 -24.75
N GLU A 88 -18.95 -10.09 -23.69
CA GLU A 88 -18.26 -8.80 -23.62
C GLU A 88 -17.07 -8.71 -24.59
N THR A 89 -16.77 -7.50 -25.06
CA THR A 89 -15.61 -7.25 -25.91
C THR A 89 -14.31 -7.38 -25.12
N LEU A 90 -13.42 -8.29 -25.53
CA LEU A 90 -12.07 -8.38 -24.95
C LEU A 90 -11.14 -7.32 -25.56
N ARG A 91 -10.55 -6.49 -24.70
CA ARG A 91 -9.51 -5.52 -25.09
C ARG A 91 -8.15 -5.96 -24.56
N ILE A 92 -7.17 -6.10 -25.45
CA ILE A 92 -5.79 -6.40 -25.06
C ILE A 92 -5.13 -5.09 -24.57
N PRO A 93 -4.56 -5.06 -23.34
CA PRO A 93 -3.83 -3.89 -22.86
C PRO A 93 -2.69 -3.52 -23.81
N ARG A 94 -2.57 -2.23 -24.14
CA ARG A 94 -1.54 -1.74 -25.07
C ARG A 94 -0.36 -1.19 -24.29
N ASN A 95 0.84 -1.65 -24.62
CA ASN A 95 2.11 -1.18 -24.07
C ASN A 95 2.21 -1.20 -22.52
N PRO A 96 1.86 -2.28 -21.81
CA PRO A 96 2.01 -2.36 -20.34
C PRO A 96 3.50 -2.35 -19.94
N LEU A 97 4.02 -1.19 -19.52
CA LEU A 97 5.46 -0.95 -19.34
C LEU A 97 6.04 -1.70 -18.13
N ASP A 98 5.22 -1.98 -17.13
CA ASP A 98 5.60 -2.75 -15.95
C ASP A 98 5.86 -4.23 -16.27
N VAL A 99 5.02 -4.84 -17.12
CA VAL A 99 5.19 -6.18 -17.68
C VAL A 99 6.41 -6.22 -18.58
N LEU A 100 6.59 -5.21 -19.43
CA LEU A 100 7.79 -5.09 -20.27
C LEU A 100 9.06 -5.07 -19.41
N ALA A 101 9.07 -4.27 -18.35
CA ALA A 101 10.20 -4.16 -17.44
C ALA A 101 10.55 -5.53 -16.80
N GLN A 102 9.54 -6.25 -16.32
CA GLN A 102 9.69 -7.59 -15.74
C GLN A 102 10.34 -8.56 -16.74
N HIS A 103 9.85 -8.57 -17.99
CA HIS A 103 10.34 -9.46 -19.04
C HIS A 103 11.77 -9.11 -19.49
N ILE A 104 12.11 -7.83 -19.63
CA ILE A 104 13.48 -7.41 -19.98
C ILE A 104 14.49 -7.91 -18.94
N VAL A 105 14.16 -7.79 -17.65
CA VAL A 105 15.03 -8.31 -16.58
C VAL A 105 15.16 -9.84 -16.67
N ALA A 106 14.07 -10.55 -16.95
CA ALA A 106 14.11 -12.01 -17.13
C ALA A 106 14.96 -12.43 -18.34
N MET A 107 14.81 -11.75 -19.48
CA MET A 107 15.53 -12.03 -20.72
C MET A 107 17.03 -11.80 -20.57
N THR A 108 17.42 -10.66 -20.00
CA THR A 108 18.83 -10.28 -19.76
C THR A 108 19.49 -11.14 -18.68
N ALA A 109 18.71 -11.74 -17.78
CA ALA A 109 19.20 -12.68 -16.77
C ALA A 109 19.56 -14.07 -17.34
N VAL A 110 19.10 -14.40 -18.54
CA VAL A 110 19.43 -15.65 -19.25
C VAL A 110 20.61 -15.45 -20.19
N GLN A 111 20.60 -14.37 -20.96
CA GLN A 111 21.65 -14.06 -21.93
C GLN A 111 21.72 -12.54 -22.22
N PRO A 112 22.84 -12.02 -22.74
CA PRO A 112 22.92 -10.66 -23.28
C PRO A 112 21.97 -10.45 -24.46
N TRP A 113 21.48 -9.22 -24.63
CA TRP A 113 20.63 -8.82 -25.76
C TRP A 113 21.15 -7.53 -26.40
N SER A 114 21.14 -7.44 -27.73
CA SER A 114 21.23 -6.15 -28.39
C SER A 114 19.90 -5.41 -28.23
N VAL A 115 19.93 -4.07 -28.13
CA VAL A 115 18.70 -3.27 -28.06
C VAL A 115 17.84 -3.51 -29.30
N SER A 116 18.43 -3.60 -30.50
CA SER A 116 17.70 -3.84 -31.75
C SER A 116 16.96 -5.18 -31.78
N ASP A 117 17.60 -6.26 -31.34
CA ASP A 117 16.98 -7.60 -31.36
C ASP A 117 15.89 -7.69 -30.29
N LEU A 118 16.13 -7.08 -29.13
CA LEU A 118 15.12 -6.95 -28.06
C LEU A 118 13.88 -6.21 -28.58
N THR A 119 14.06 -5.05 -29.21
CA THR A 119 12.96 -4.24 -29.76
C THR A 119 12.15 -5.03 -30.78
N THR A 120 12.82 -5.73 -31.69
CA THR A 120 12.17 -6.55 -32.71
C THR A 120 11.34 -7.66 -32.07
N LEU A 121 11.89 -8.38 -31.09
CA LEU A 121 11.17 -9.44 -30.40
C LEU A 121 9.96 -8.90 -29.62
N VAL A 122 10.14 -7.81 -28.88
CA VAL A 122 9.08 -7.18 -28.09
C VAL A 122 7.93 -6.74 -28.99
N ARG A 123 8.21 -6.06 -30.11
CA ARG A 123 7.18 -5.59 -31.05
C ARG A 123 6.44 -6.71 -31.81
N ASN A 124 6.96 -7.94 -31.80
CA ASN A 124 6.21 -9.09 -32.32
C ASN A 124 5.09 -9.56 -31.39
N ALA A 125 5.08 -9.14 -30.12
CA ALA A 125 3.99 -9.44 -29.19
C ALA A 125 2.86 -8.42 -29.35
N ALA A 126 1.61 -8.91 -29.44
CA ALA A 126 0.44 -8.06 -29.70
C ALA A 126 0.31 -6.82 -28.78
N PRO A 127 0.51 -6.92 -27.43
CA PRO A 127 0.45 -5.77 -26.55
C PRO A 127 1.46 -4.66 -26.88
N PHE A 128 2.62 -5.00 -27.45
CA PHE A 128 3.74 -4.07 -27.67
C PHE A 128 3.98 -3.74 -29.15
N SER A 129 3.08 -4.18 -30.04
CA SER A 129 3.20 -3.98 -31.49
C SER A 129 3.34 -2.50 -31.89
N THR A 130 2.79 -1.58 -31.09
CA THR A 130 2.89 -0.13 -31.28
C THR A 130 3.68 0.55 -30.16
N LEU A 131 4.61 -0.15 -29.50
CA LEU A 131 5.46 0.43 -28.46
C LEU A 131 6.41 1.47 -29.10
N PRO A 132 6.35 2.76 -28.72
CA PRO A 132 7.27 3.77 -29.24
C PRO A 132 8.70 3.53 -28.73
N ASP A 133 9.70 3.95 -29.51
CA ASP A 133 11.12 3.81 -29.11
C ASP A 133 11.39 4.51 -27.77
N SER A 134 10.83 5.71 -27.58
CA SER A 134 10.95 6.46 -26.31
C SER A 134 10.35 5.71 -25.11
N GLY A 135 9.26 4.96 -25.31
CA GLY A 135 8.65 4.12 -24.29
C GLY A 135 9.57 2.97 -23.89
N LEU A 136 10.19 2.30 -24.86
CA LEU A 136 11.19 1.26 -24.59
C LEU A 136 12.43 1.82 -23.92
N GLU A 137 13.00 2.90 -24.46
CA GLU A 137 14.21 3.54 -23.94
C GLU A 137 14.02 4.00 -22.50
N SER A 138 12.89 4.62 -22.16
CA SER A 138 12.60 5.05 -20.77
C SER A 138 12.52 3.87 -19.79
N VAL A 139 11.99 2.72 -20.21
CA VAL A 139 12.00 1.49 -19.39
C VAL A 139 13.42 0.96 -19.22
N LEU A 140 14.22 0.96 -20.28
CA LEU A 140 15.63 0.55 -20.23
C LEU A 140 16.48 1.50 -19.36
N ASP A 141 16.24 2.80 -19.44
CA ASP A 141 16.84 3.84 -18.61
C ASP A 141 16.52 3.58 -17.13
N MET A 142 15.24 3.39 -16.81
CA MET A 142 14.79 3.06 -15.47
C MET A 142 15.45 1.76 -14.95
N LEU A 143 15.48 0.69 -15.75
CA LEU A 143 16.07 -0.58 -15.35
C LEU A 143 17.60 -0.53 -15.22
N SER A 144 18.27 0.32 -16.01
CA SER A 144 19.73 0.50 -15.99
C SER A 144 20.22 1.49 -14.93
N GLY A 145 19.30 2.22 -14.28
CA GLY A 145 19.65 3.14 -13.21
C GLY A 145 19.72 4.61 -13.62
N LEU A 146 19.29 4.97 -14.83
CA LEU A 146 19.26 6.35 -15.29
C LEU A 146 18.03 7.09 -14.72
N TYR A 147 18.11 7.39 -13.43
CA TYR A 147 17.19 8.24 -12.68
C TYR A 147 18.00 8.97 -11.61
N PRO A 148 17.53 10.12 -11.09
CA PRO A 148 18.25 10.88 -10.07
C PRO A 148 18.57 10.00 -8.86
N SER A 149 19.83 9.57 -8.78
CA SER A 149 20.33 8.57 -7.81
C SER A 149 20.12 9.04 -6.37
N HIS A 150 20.16 10.36 -6.18
CA HIS A 150 19.88 10.99 -4.91
C HIS A 150 18.40 10.78 -4.51
N ASP A 151 17.41 11.05 -5.35
CA ASP A 151 16.00 10.91 -4.92
C ASP A 151 15.55 9.44 -4.83
N PHE A 152 16.10 8.58 -5.69
CA PHE A 152 15.77 7.15 -5.76
C PHE A 152 16.86 6.24 -5.14
N ALA A 153 17.42 6.64 -4.00
CA ALA A 153 18.55 5.94 -3.37
C ALA A 153 18.27 4.46 -3.00
N ASP A 154 17.00 4.10 -2.78
CA ASP A 154 16.58 2.74 -2.44
C ASP A 154 16.41 1.83 -3.69
N LEU A 155 16.35 2.40 -4.90
CA LEU A 155 16.23 1.66 -6.15
C LEU A 155 17.60 1.20 -6.65
N ARG A 156 17.69 -0.08 -7.02
CA ARG A 156 18.88 -0.65 -7.64
C ARG A 156 18.62 -0.97 -9.10
N PRO A 157 19.60 -0.71 -9.99
CA PRO A 157 19.53 -1.16 -11.38
C PRO A 157 19.39 -2.67 -11.44
N ARG A 158 18.63 -3.15 -12.42
CA ARG A 158 18.37 -4.57 -12.67
C ARG A 158 19.14 -5.09 -13.88
N ILE A 159 19.46 -4.20 -14.81
CA ILE A 159 20.24 -4.49 -16.01
C ILE A 159 21.41 -3.53 -16.08
N ASP A 160 22.40 -3.88 -16.88
CA ASP A 160 23.40 -2.95 -17.39
C ASP A 160 23.11 -2.68 -18.86
N TRP A 161 23.33 -1.44 -19.28
CA TRP A 161 23.19 -1.00 -20.65
C TRP A 161 24.44 -0.26 -21.09
N ASP A 162 25.23 -0.92 -21.93
CA ASP A 162 26.35 -0.30 -22.63
C ASP A 162 25.81 0.56 -23.78
N ARG A 163 25.96 1.88 -23.66
CA ARG A 163 25.47 2.86 -24.63
C ARG A 163 26.33 2.92 -25.90
N ASP A 164 27.57 2.44 -25.85
CA ASP A 164 28.46 2.43 -27.02
C ASP A 164 28.13 1.23 -27.91
N THR A 165 27.96 0.04 -27.31
CA THR A 165 27.68 -1.20 -28.05
C THR A 165 26.20 -1.51 -28.21
N GLN A 166 25.32 -0.79 -27.49
CA GLN A 166 23.87 -1.03 -27.45
C GLN A 166 23.53 -2.47 -27.01
N VAL A 167 24.28 -2.98 -26.02
CA VAL A 167 24.08 -4.31 -25.43
C VAL A 167 23.57 -4.19 -24.00
N LEU A 168 22.58 -5.01 -23.69
CA LEU A 168 21.95 -5.16 -22.39
C LEU A 168 22.40 -6.46 -21.74
N THR A 169 22.78 -6.40 -20.46
CA THR A 169 23.15 -7.59 -19.67
C THR A 169 22.46 -7.60 -18.31
N GLY A 170 22.17 -8.78 -17.79
CA GLY A 170 21.57 -8.93 -16.46
C GLY A 170 22.59 -8.71 -15.35
N ARG A 171 22.26 -7.89 -14.36
CA ARG A 171 23.11 -7.70 -13.17
C ARG A 171 23.09 -8.90 -12.23
N ARG A 172 24.05 -8.96 -11.30
CA ARG A 172 24.11 -10.03 -10.31
C ARG A 172 22.83 -10.08 -9.47
N GLY A 173 22.16 -11.23 -9.49
CA GLY A 173 20.91 -11.46 -8.76
C GLY A 173 19.64 -11.27 -9.58
N SER A 174 19.73 -10.75 -10.81
CA SER A 174 18.55 -10.53 -11.68
C SER A 174 17.81 -11.82 -12.02
N ARG A 175 18.52 -12.95 -12.15
CA ARG A 175 17.89 -14.28 -12.34
C ARG A 175 17.01 -14.69 -11.16
N MET A 176 17.53 -14.53 -9.94
CA MET A 176 16.77 -14.86 -8.71
C MET A 176 15.61 -13.89 -8.53
N LEU A 177 15.84 -12.60 -8.81
CA LEU A 177 14.83 -11.56 -8.76
C LEU A 177 13.64 -11.86 -9.67
N ALA A 178 13.91 -12.17 -10.95
CA ALA A 178 12.90 -12.51 -11.94
C ALA A 178 12.16 -13.80 -11.56
N ALA A 179 12.86 -14.83 -11.07
CA ALA A 179 12.24 -16.09 -10.67
C ALA A 179 11.31 -15.96 -9.45
N ILE A 180 11.68 -15.16 -8.44
CA ILE A 180 10.88 -14.97 -7.22
C ILE A 180 9.62 -14.13 -7.50
N ASN A 181 9.74 -13.16 -8.41
CA ASN A 181 8.71 -12.16 -8.67
C ASN A 181 8.04 -12.37 -10.03
N ALA A 182 8.01 -13.60 -10.53
CA ALA A 182 7.37 -13.93 -11.80
C ALA A 182 5.85 -13.80 -11.71
N GLY A 183 5.23 -13.33 -12.78
CA GLY A 183 3.77 -13.24 -12.93
C GLY A 183 3.25 -11.81 -12.82
N THR A 184 1.98 -11.65 -13.19
CA THR A 184 1.30 -10.35 -13.28
C THR A 184 0.24 -10.16 -12.18
N ILE A 185 -0.15 -11.22 -11.48
CA ILE A 185 -1.17 -11.16 -10.44
C ILE A 185 -0.61 -10.38 -9.23
N PRO A 186 -1.22 -9.26 -8.82
CA PRO A 186 -0.73 -8.46 -7.72
C PRO A 186 -0.86 -9.20 -6.39
N ASP A 187 0.05 -8.89 -5.45
CA ASP A 187 -0.08 -9.35 -4.06
C ASP A 187 -1.21 -8.54 -3.42
N ARG A 188 -2.39 -9.14 -3.31
CA ARG A 188 -3.50 -8.63 -2.48
C ARG A 188 -3.18 -9.03 -1.04
N GLY A 189 -3.30 -8.09 -0.10
CA GLY A 189 -2.92 -8.29 1.30
C GLY A 189 -3.77 -9.38 1.93
N LEU A 190 -3.18 -10.55 2.20
CA LEU A 190 -3.86 -11.68 2.81
C LEU A 190 -3.24 -11.99 4.17
N TYR A 191 -4.02 -11.94 5.24
CA TYR A 191 -3.62 -12.34 6.58
C TYR A 191 -3.85 -13.82 6.79
N GLY A 192 -2.84 -14.55 7.27
CA GLY A 192 -3.04 -15.93 7.71
C GLY A 192 -3.88 -15.97 8.99
N VAL A 193 -4.89 -16.83 9.03
CA VAL A 193 -5.69 -17.11 10.22
C VAL A 193 -5.15 -18.35 10.92
N TYR A 194 -4.88 -18.26 12.22
CA TYR A 194 -4.28 -19.34 13.02
C TYR A 194 -5.10 -19.60 14.29
N LEU A 195 -5.26 -20.88 14.64
CA LEU A 195 -5.92 -21.26 15.88
C LEU A 195 -4.97 -21.05 17.08
N GLY A 196 -5.22 -20.05 17.93
CA GLY A 196 -4.31 -19.68 19.02
C GLY A 196 -2.93 -19.21 18.54
N HIS A 197 -2.05 -18.79 19.46
CA HIS A 197 -0.76 -18.19 19.11
C HIS A 197 0.21 -19.15 18.39
N ASP A 198 0.18 -20.44 18.75
CA ASP A 198 1.08 -21.48 18.24
C ASP A 198 0.37 -22.60 17.47
N GLY A 199 -0.93 -22.46 17.20
CA GLY A 199 -1.68 -23.54 16.54
C GLY A 199 -1.67 -23.46 15.01
N PRO A 200 -2.33 -24.44 14.37
CA PRO A 200 -2.29 -24.61 12.93
C PRO A 200 -2.99 -23.45 12.20
N ARG A 201 -2.53 -23.19 10.98
CA ARG A 201 -3.18 -22.25 10.06
C ARG A 201 -4.53 -22.83 9.62
N VAL A 202 -5.61 -22.09 9.84
CA VAL A 202 -6.99 -22.50 9.48
C VAL A 202 -7.47 -21.85 8.18
N GLY A 203 -6.85 -20.75 7.74
CA GLY A 203 -7.09 -20.19 6.41
C GLY A 203 -6.44 -18.82 6.20
N GLU A 204 -7.03 -18.01 5.31
CA GLU A 204 -6.58 -16.66 4.96
C GLU A 204 -7.78 -15.70 4.94
N LEU A 205 -7.56 -14.45 5.33
CA LEU A 205 -8.51 -13.34 5.22
C LEU A 205 -7.91 -12.21 4.40
N ASP A 206 -8.76 -11.44 3.71
CA ASP A 206 -8.36 -10.18 3.10
C ASP A 206 -7.93 -9.16 4.16
N GLU A 207 -6.96 -8.32 3.83
CA GLU A 207 -6.49 -7.25 4.70
C GLU A 207 -7.57 -6.21 4.99
N GLU A 208 -8.43 -5.89 4.03
CA GLU A 208 -9.53 -4.95 4.30
C GLU A 208 -10.52 -5.55 5.29
N MET A 209 -10.85 -6.84 5.13
CA MET A 209 -11.63 -7.57 6.12
C MET A 209 -10.94 -7.60 7.49
N VAL A 210 -9.63 -7.80 7.55
CA VAL A 210 -8.85 -7.80 8.81
C VAL A 210 -8.82 -6.41 9.44
N HIS A 211 -8.71 -5.36 8.62
CA HIS A 211 -8.72 -3.98 9.07
C HIS A 211 -10.08 -3.58 9.65
N GLU A 212 -11.17 -4.05 9.04
CA GLU A 212 -12.53 -3.89 9.54
C GLU A 212 -12.88 -4.81 10.72
N SER A 213 -11.98 -5.74 11.07
CA SER A 213 -12.23 -6.72 12.12
C SER A 213 -11.60 -6.29 13.44
N THR A 214 -12.30 -6.56 14.54
CA THR A 214 -11.78 -6.31 15.90
C THR A 214 -11.66 -7.59 16.72
N ALA A 215 -10.79 -7.58 17.73
CA ALA A 215 -10.71 -8.68 18.69
C ALA A 215 -12.06 -8.87 19.42
N GLY A 216 -12.50 -10.11 19.51
CA GLY A 216 -13.81 -10.52 20.03
C GLY A 216 -14.86 -10.79 18.94
N GLN A 217 -14.67 -10.28 17.71
CA GLN A 217 -15.61 -10.46 16.61
C GLN A 217 -15.55 -11.88 16.02
N THR A 218 -16.69 -12.40 15.60
CA THR A 218 -16.83 -13.73 14.98
C THR A 218 -16.97 -13.63 13.46
N PHE A 219 -16.28 -14.51 12.74
CA PHE A 219 -16.39 -14.62 11.29
C PHE A 219 -16.39 -16.09 10.85
N THR A 220 -16.94 -16.37 9.67
CA THR A 220 -17.05 -17.74 9.14
C THR A 220 -15.97 -18.00 8.10
N LEU A 221 -15.13 -19.03 8.31
CA LEU A 221 -14.09 -19.43 7.35
C LEU A 221 -14.19 -20.93 7.10
N GLY A 222 -14.45 -21.30 5.84
CA GLY A 222 -14.85 -22.66 5.48
C GLY A 222 -16.25 -22.97 6.02
N ALA A 223 -16.38 -24.06 6.79
CA ALA A 223 -17.65 -24.48 7.40
C ALA A 223 -17.70 -24.18 8.93
N SER A 224 -16.78 -23.38 9.44
CA SER A 224 -16.62 -23.14 10.88
C SER A 224 -16.60 -21.65 11.21
N THR A 225 -17.21 -21.28 12.34
CA THR A 225 -17.14 -19.93 12.90
C THR A 225 -15.95 -19.82 13.84
N TRP A 226 -15.21 -18.73 13.68
CA TRP A 226 -13.99 -18.40 14.42
C TRP A 226 -14.18 -17.06 15.11
N ARG A 227 -13.74 -16.95 16.38
CA ARG A 227 -13.65 -15.68 17.10
C ARG A 227 -12.24 -15.16 17.05
N ILE A 228 -12.07 -13.89 16.73
CA ILE A 228 -10.77 -13.21 16.74
C ILE A 228 -10.33 -13.01 18.18
N LEU A 229 -9.17 -13.56 18.57
CA LEU A 229 -8.52 -13.28 19.84
C LEU A 229 -7.62 -12.06 19.74
N GLU A 230 -6.82 -12.00 18.68
CA GLU A 230 -5.81 -10.96 18.48
C GLU A 230 -5.53 -10.80 16.98
N ILE A 231 -5.37 -9.56 16.54
CA ILE A 231 -4.87 -9.23 15.21
C ILE A 231 -3.46 -8.68 15.37
N THR A 232 -2.49 -9.42 14.83
CA THR A 232 -1.08 -9.01 14.85
C THR A 232 -0.71 -8.41 13.48
N ARG A 233 0.57 -8.06 13.29
CA ARG A 233 1.05 -7.42 12.06
C ARG A 233 0.97 -8.30 10.81
N ASP A 234 0.95 -9.62 10.95
CA ASP A 234 1.00 -10.57 9.82
C ASP A 234 0.02 -11.75 9.93
N ARG A 235 -0.75 -11.85 11.02
CA ARG A 235 -1.72 -12.93 11.25
C ARG A 235 -2.89 -12.52 12.13
N VAL A 236 -4.01 -13.21 11.94
CA VAL A 236 -5.18 -13.18 12.81
C VAL A 236 -5.17 -14.45 13.66
N VAL A 237 -5.11 -14.29 14.98
CA VAL A 237 -5.20 -15.37 15.95
C VAL A 237 -6.66 -15.55 16.34
N VAL A 238 -7.17 -16.77 16.22
CA VAL A 238 -8.58 -17.10 16.46
C VAL A 238 -8.76 -18.26 17.43
N GLU A 239 -9.93 -18.34 18.02
CA GLU A 239 -10.44 -19.55 18.67
C GLU A 239 -11.71 -20.06 17.98
N SER A 240 -12.03 -21.33 18.18
CA SER A 240 -13.25 -21.93 17.65
C SER A 240 -14.47 -21.36 18.39
N ALA A 241 -15.45 -20.81 17.65
CA ALA A 241 -16.69 -20.27 18.20
C ALA A 241 -17.92 -20.96 17.59
N PRO A 242 -18.10 -22.28 17.80
CA PRO A 242 -19.18 -23.04 17.18
C PRO A 242 -20.55 -22.60 17.71
N GLY A 243 -21.52 -22.41 16.81
CA GLY A 243 -22.89 -22.02 17.15
C GLY A 243 -23.12 -20.51 17.24
N GLU A 244 -22.08 -19.70 17.12
CA GLU A 244 -22.22 -18.24 17.02
C GLU A 244 -22.35 -17.80 15.56
N PRO A 245 -23.22 -16.80 15.27
CA PRO A 245 -23.28 -16.20 13.94
C PRO A 245 -21.95 -15.49 13.66
N GLY A 246 -21.32 -15.82 12.54
CA GLY A 246 -20.10 -15.17 12.08
C GLY A 246 -20.38 -14.28 10.87
N ARG A 247 -19.72 -13.12 10.81
CA ARG A 247 -19.69 -12.31 9.58
C ARG A 247 -19.01 -13.13 8.47
N LEU A 248 -19.60 -13.15 7.27
CA LEU A 248 -18.93 -13.73 6.12
C LEU A 248 -17.74 -12.81 5.74
N PRO A 249 -16.53 -13.36 5.60
CA PRO A 249 -15.40 -12.58 5.13
C PRO A 249 -15.71 -12.13 3.72
N PHE A 250 -15.73 -10.82 3.52
CA PHE A 250 -15.89 -10.23 2.21
C PHE A 250 -14.50 -10.02 1.60
N TRP A 251 -14.48 -10.09 0.28
CA TRP A 251 -13.36 -9.69 -0.53
C TRP A 251 -13.90 -8.45 -1.24
N HIS A 252 -13.42 -7.25 -0.92
CA HIS A 252 -13.60 -6.16 -1.87
C HIS A 252 -12.74 -6.53 -3.08
N GLY A 253 -13.34 -7.33 -3.96
CA GLY A 253 -12.84 -7.42 -5.30
C GLY A 253 -12.99 -6.02 -5.86
N ASP A 254 -11.88 -5.30 -6.00
CA ASP A 254 -11.61 -4.55 -7.23
C ASP A 254 -11.74 -5.56 -8.38
N GLY A 255 -12.99 -5.94 -8.67
CA GLY A 255 -13.40 -6.52 -9.93
C GLY A 255 -13.42 -5.38 -10.94
N PRO A 256 -13.39 -5.70 -12.24
CA PRO A 256 -13.34 -4.68 -13.28
C PRO A 256 -14.55 -3.73 -13.28
N GLY A 257 -15.59 -3.98 -12.48
CA GLY A 257 -16.89 -3.30 -12.56
C GLY A 257 -17.69 -3.79 -13.77
N ARG A 258 -19.00 -3.50 -13.76
CA ARG A 258 -19.89 -3.81 -14.88
C ARG A 258 -19.42 -3.06 -16.13
N PRO A 259 -19.23 -3.75 -17.27
CA PRO A 259 -18.89 -3.12 -18.53
C PRO A 259 -20.10 -2.40 -19.14
N ILE A 260 -19.82 -1.43 -20.01
CA ILE A 260 -20.87 -0.58 -20.60
C ILE A 260 -21.88 -1.38 -21.41
N GLU A 261 -21.47 -2.46 -22.09
CA GLU A 261 -22.39 -3.27 -22.90
C GLU A 261 -23.49 -3.92 -22.04
N VAL A 262 -23.11 -4.45 -20.87
CA VAL A 262 -24.07 -5.02 -19.92
C VAL A 262 -24.93 -3.91 -19.30
N GLY A 263 -24.34 -2.75 -19.00
CA GLY A 263 -25.08 -1.59 -18.49
C GLY A 263 -26.13 -1.06 -19.47
N GLN A 264 -25.80 -0.98 -20.77
CA GLN A 264 -26.75 -0.59 -21.82
C GLN A 264 -27.87 -1.61 -21.99
N ALA A 265 -27.56 -2.91 -21.94
CA ALA A 265 -28.58 -3.96 -21.99
C ALA A 265 -29.53 -3.89 -20.79
N LEU A 266 -29.00 -3.58 -19.60
CA LEU A 266 -29.77 -3.37 -18.37
C LEU A 266 -30.70 -2.15 -18.45
N GLY A 267 -30.18 -1.05 -18.99
CA GLY A 267 -30.97 0.14 -19.27
C GLY A 267 -32.08 -0.12 -20.28
N SER A 268 -31.76 -0.85 -21.37
CA SER A 268 -32.73 -1.17 -22.42
C SER A 268 -33.83 -2.10 -21.92
N LEU A 269 -33.50 -3.11 -21.11
CA LEU A 269 -34.48 -4.00 -20.51
C LEU A 269 -35.37 -3.24 -19.52
N THR A 270 -34.80 -2.35 -18.71
CA THR A 270 -35.59 -1.48 -17.82
C THR A 270 -36.59 -0.65 -18.59
N ARG A 271 -36.16 -0.02 -19.69
CA ARG A 271 -37.04 0.76 -20.57
C ARG A 271 -38.13 -0.09 -21.23
N GLU A 272 -37.78 -1.30 -21.68
CA GLU A 272 -38.73 -2.24 -22.27
C GLU A 272 -39.83 -2.60 -21.25
N LEU A 273 -39.43 -3.03 -20.05
CA LEU A 273 -40.37 -3.43 -18.99
C LEU A 273 -41.23 -2.26 -18.51
N ASP A 274 -40.70 -1.04 -18.50
CA ASP A 274 -41.42 0.18 -18.12
C ASP A 274 -42.49 0.60 -19.14
N ALA A 275 -42.28 0.27 -20.42
CA ALA A 275 -43.22 0.57 -21.50
C ALA A 275 -44.36 -0.47 -21.61
N LEU A 276 -44.18 -1.67 -21.04
CA LEU A 276 -45.14 -2.76 -21.11
C LEU A 276 -46.19 -2.68 -19.99
N PRO A 277 -47.44 -3.10 -20.25
CA PRO A 277 -48.41 -3.38 -19.18
C PRO A 277 -47.89 -4.47 -18.23
N GLU A 278 -48.29 -4.41 -16.95
CA GLU A 278 -47.78 -5.31 -15.89
C GLU A 278 -47.90 -6.81 -16.23
N GLU A 279 -49.04 -7.24 -16.80
CA GLU A 279 -49.25 -8.64 -17.21
C GLU A 279 -48.36 -9.07 -18.39
N GLU A 280 -48.10 -8.17 -19.33
CA GLU A 280 -47.21 -8.43 -20.47
C GLU A 280 -45.75 -8.47 -20.02
N ALA A 281 -45.34 -7.54 -19.14
CA ALA A 281 -44.02 -7.55 -18.51
C ALA A 281 -43.80 -8.85 -17.71
N ARG A 282 -44.80 -9.31 -16.96
CA ARG A 282 -44.73 -10.59 -16.24
C ARG A 282 -44.60 -11.78 -17.19
N THR A 283 -45.31 -11.77 -18.31
CA THR A 283 -45.22 -12.81 -19.33
C THR A 283 -43.83 -12.83 -19.99
N ARG A 284 -43.28 -11.66 -20.30
CA ARG A 284 -41.92 -11.49 -20.82
C ARG A 284 -40.86 -12.08 -19.86
N LEU A 285 -40.96 -11.74 -18.58
CA LEU A 285 -40.03 -12.22 -17.54
C LEU A 285 -40.14 -13.74 -17.32
N THR A 286 -41.35 -14.27 -17.19
CA THR A 286 -41.58 -15.69 -16.86
C THR A 286 -41.37 -16.62 -18.06
N GLY A 287 -41.77 -16.20 -19.26
CA GLY A 287 -41.63 -16.97 -20.48
C GLY A 287 -40.20 -16.96 -21.02
N GLU A 288 -39.76 -15.80 -21.50
CA GLU A 288 -38.52 -15.69 -22.27
C GLU A 288 -37.27 -15.60 -21.37
N LEU A 289 -37.36 -14.92 -20.23
CA LEU A 289 -36.24 -14.82 -19.28
C LEU A 289 -36.24 -15.93 -18.21
N SER A 290 -37.25 -16.80 -18.24
CA SER A 290 -37.40 -17.97 -17.36
C SER A 290 -37.39 -17.63 -15.86
N PHE A 291 -37.95 -16.47 -15.50
CA PHE A 291 -38.18 -16.11 -14.11
C PHE A 291 -39.28 -17.00 -13.52
N ASN A 292 -39.20 -17.27 -12.22
CA ASN A 292 -40.37 -17.74 -11.50
C ASN A 292 -41.31 -16.54 -11.21
N ASP A 293 -42.57 -16.84 -10.87
CA ASP A 293 -43.58 -15.82 -10.62
C ASP A 293 -43.17 -14.83 -9.52
N HIS A 294 -42.58 -15.30 -8.44
CA HIS A 294 -42.14 -14.44 -7.33
C HIS A 294 -41.04 -13.46 -7.76
N ALA A 295 -40.07 -13.91 -8.54
CA ALA A 295 -38.99 -13.08 -9.05
C ALA A 295 -39.53 -12.02 -10.01
N ALA A 296 -40.45 -12.40 -10.91
CA ALA A 296 -41.06 -11.47 -11.85
C ALA A 296 -41.88 -10.38 -11.14
N THR A 297 -42.75 -10.76 -10.19
CA THR A 297 -43.53 -9.81 -9.40
C THR A 297 -42.63 -8.88 -8.58
N ASN A 298 -41.54 -9.39 -8.01
CA ASN A 298 -40.61 -8.55 -7.24
C ASN A 298 -39.88 -7.53 -8.11
N LEU A 299 -39.43 -7.92 -9.31
CA LEU A 299 -38.75 -7.01 -10.23
C LEU A 299 -39.69 -5.91 -10.71
N ILE A 300 -40.90 -6.26 -11.17
CA ILE A 300 -41.90 -5.28 -11.61
C ILE A 300 -42.23 -4.30 -10.48
N ARG A 301 -42.48 -4.80 -9.27
CA ARG A 301 -42.74 -3.95 -8.10
C ARG A 301 -41.55 -3.03 -7.80
N TYR A 302 -40.32 -3.54 -7.90
CA TYR A 302 -39.11 -2.75 -7.66
C TYR A 302 -38.99 -1.59 -8.66
N LEU A 303 -39.23 -1.83 -9.95
CA LEU A 303 -39.25 -0.78 -10.97
C LEU A 303 -40.39 0.22 -10.72
N ARG A 304 -41.58 -0.25 -10.35
CA ARG A 304 -42.72 0.64 -10.08
C ARG A 304 -42.47 1.55 -8.87
N GLU A 305 -41.95 1.00 -7.78
CA GLU A 305 -41.55 1.78 -6.60
C GLU A 305 -40.54 2.89 -6.96
N GLN A 306 -39.58 2.59 -7.84
CA GLN A 306 -38.62 3.59 -8.31
C GLN A 306 -39.28 4.68 -9.14
N ARG A 307 -40.14 4.31 -10.10
CA ARG A 307 -40.86 5.25 -10.96
C ARG A 307 -41.81 6.14 -10.17
N GLU A 308 -42.52 5.58 -9.19
CA GLU A 308 -43.40 6.33 -8.30
C GLU A 308 -42.61 7.36 -7.45
N ALA A 309 -41.40 7.02 -7.02
CA ALA A 309 -40.56 7.90 -6.20
C ALA A 309 -39.89 9.03 -7.01
N THR A 310 -39.41 8.73 -8.23
CA THR A 310 -38.52 9.65 -8.98
C THR A 310 -39.14 10.18 -10.28
N GLY A 311 -40.31 9.68 -10.69
CA GLY A 311 -41.00 10.07 -11.93
C GLY A 311 -40.43 9.44 -13.21
N ALA A 312 -39.17 9.00 -13.18
CA ALA A 312 -38.46 8.36 -14.29
C ALA A 312 -37.63 7.18 -13.79
N LEU A 313 -37.30 6.24 -14.69
CA LEU A 313 -36.37 5.16 -14.39
C LEU A 313 -35.00 5.45 -15.01
N PRO A 314 -33.90 5.14 -14.32
CA PRO A 314 -32.58 5.09 -14.95
C PRO A 314 -32.57 4.03 -16.06
N THR A 315 -32.28 4.44 -17.29
CA THR A 315 -32.21 3.55 -18.46
C THR A 315 -30.97 3.88 -19.32
N ASP A 316 -30.83 3.23 -20.47
CA ASP A 316 -29.82 3.56 -21.48
C ASP A 316 -30.10 4.90 -22.19
N ARG A 317 -31.24 5.55 -21.91
CA ARG A 317 -31.65 6.86 -22.46
C ARG A 317 -32.00 7.92 -21.41
N ASP A 318 -32.02 7.57 -20.14
CA ASP A 318 -32.48 8.44 -19.07
C ASP A 318 -31.57 8.26 -17.84
N ILE A 319 -30.96 9.34 -17.37
CA ILE A 319 -30.23 9.42 -16.10
C ILE A 319 -31.11 10.15 -15.09
N VAL A 320 -31.12 9.68 -13.84
CA VAL A 320 -31.88 10.33 -12.75
C VAL A 320 -30.90 10.87 -11.72
N VAL A 321 -30.93 12.18 -11.50
CA VAL A 321 -30.23 12.87 -10.41
C VAL A 321 -31.22 13.09 -9.28
N GLU A 322 -31.16 12.22 -8.29
CA GLU A 322 -32.02 12.26 -7.10
C GLU A 322 -31.32 13.01 -5.96
N ARG A 323 -32.03 13.95 -5.34
CA ARG A 323 -31.56 14.72 -4.19
C ARG A 323 -32.48 14.49 -2.99
N PHE A 324 -31.91 14.27 -1.82
CA PHE A 324 -32.67 14.19 -0.57
C PHE A 324 -31.80 14.58 0.60
N ARG A 325 -32.44 14.91 1.74
CA ARG A 325 -31.72 15.16 2.99
C ARG A 325 -31.67 13.90 3.84
N ASP A 326 -30.58 13.72 4.57
CA ASP A 326 -30.47 12.65 5.54
C ASP A 326 -31.04 13.00 6.92
N GLU A 327 -30.92 12.07 7.87
CA GLU A 327 -31.41 12.25 9.24
C GLU A 327 -30.66 13.37 10.00
N LEU A 328 -29.46 13.73 9.57
CA LEU A 328 -28.62 14.79 10.14
C LEU A 328 -28.87 16.15 9.46
N GLY A 329 -29.61 16.17 8.35
CA GLY A 329 -29.91 17.37 7.56
C GLY A 329 -28.98 17.55 6.35
N ASP A 330 -27.95 16.72 6.21
CA ASP A 330 -26.97 16.80 5.13
C ASP A 330 -27.60 16.43 3.79
N TRP A 331 -27.15 17.07 2.72
CA TRP A 331 -27.61 16.77 1.36
C TRP A 331 -26.94 15.50 0.84
N ARG A 332 -27.74 14.61 0.28
CA ARG A 332 -27.28 13.49 -0.55
C ARG A 332 -27.76 13.66 -1.97
N ILE A 333 -26.84 13.54 -2.91
CA ILE A 333 -27.13 13.58 -4.34
C ILE A 333 -26.69 12.25 -4.93
N CYS A 334 -27.65 11.53 -5.53
CA CYS A 334 -27.44 10.25 -6.19
C CYS A 334 -27.63 10.42 -7.69
N ILE A 335 -26.59 10.17 -8.47
CA ILE A 335 -26.65 10.06 -9.93
C ILE A 335 -26.89 8.59 -10.26
N LEU A 336 -28.13 8.25 -10.60
CA LEU A 336 -28.57 6.90 -10.88
C LEU A 336 -28.43 6.61 -12.37
N SER A 337 -27.64 5.58 -12.71
CA SER A 337 -27.34 5.19 -14.09
C SER A 337 -26.95 3.72 -14.17
N PRO A 338 -27.31 2.98 -15.24
CA PRO A 338 -26.96 1.58 -15.37
C PRO A 338 -25.55 1.33 -15.93
N PHE A 339 -24.77 2.36 -16.26
CA PHE A 339 -23.56 2.25 -17.11
C PHE A 339 -22.33 1.60 -16.48
N GLY A 340 -22.39 1.24 -15.19
CA GLY A 340 -21.36 0.44 -14.54
C GLY A 340 -20.20 1.26 -13.95
N ALA A 341 -19.49 0.65 -12.99
CA ALA A 341 -18.46 1.32 -12.22
C ALA A 341 -17.26 1.78 -13.07
N ARG A 342 -17.01 1.17 -14.23
CA ARG A 342 -15.97 1.60 -15.18
C ARG A 342 -16.23 2.98 -15.77
N VAL A 343 -17.50 3.38 -15.83
CA VAL A 343 -17.96 4.70 -16.27
C VAL A 343 -18.15 5.62 -15.06
N HIS A 344 -18.71 5.10 -13.96
CA HIS A 344 -18.99 5.92 -12.78
C HIS A 344 -17.74 6.31 -11.97
N ALA A 345 -16.69 5.50 -11.95
CA ALA A 345 -15.44 5.82 -11.26
C ALA A 345 -14.73 7.06 -11.85
N PRO A 346 -14.44 7.14 -13.17
CA PRO A 346 -13.88 8.35 -13.76
C PRO A 346 -14.85 9.53 -13.69
N TRP A 347 -16.16 9.30 -13.80
CA TRP A 347 -17.14 10.38 -13.63
C TRP A 347 -17.14 10.93 -12.20
N GLY A 348 -17.06 10.06 -11.19
CA GLY A 348 -16.95 10.46 -9.79
C GLY A 348 -15.66 11.23 -9.50
N LEU A 349 -14.55 10.89 -10.15
CA LEU A 349 -13.30 11.69 -10.10
C LEU A 349 -13.52 13.10 -10.66
N ALA A 350 -14.13 13.21 -11.84
CA ALA A 350 -14.42 14.50 -12.46
C ALA A 350 -15.39 15.35 -11.61
N ILE A 351 -16.46 14.74 -11.08
CA ILE A 351 -17.42 15.41 -10.19
C ILE A 351 -16.72 15.89 -8.92
N ARG A 352 -15.86 15.07 -8.29
CA ARG A 352 -15.12 15.49 -7.08
C ARG A 352 -14.31 16.73 -7.37
N ARG A 353 -13.57 16.74 -8.49
CA ARG A 353 -12.76 17.90 -8.88
C ARG A 353 -13.60 19.15 -9.12
N ALA A 354 -14.70 19.02 -9.86
CA ALA A 354 -15.57 20.13 -10.23
C ALA A 354 -16.35 20.67 -9.02
N VAL A 355 -16.95 19.78 -8.21
CA VAL A 355 -17.71 20.15 -7.01
C VAL A 355 -16.78 20.73 -5.96
N SER A 356 -15.61 20.16 -5.70
CA SER A 356 -14.67 20.72 -4.72
C SER A 356 -14.16 22.10 -5.12
N ALA A 357 -14.00 22.37 -6.42
CA ALA A 357 -13.72 23.72 -6.90
C ALA A 357 -14.90 24.68 -6.70
N HIS A 358 -16.13 24.19 -6.79
CA HIS A 358 -17.36 24.97 -6.59
C HIS A 358 -17.62 25.30 -5.11
N VAL A 359 -17.51 24.31 -4.21
CA VAL A 359 -17.82 24.47 -2.77
C VAL A 359 -16.63 24.91 -1.93
N GLY A 360 -15.40 24.80 -2.44
CA GLY A 360 -14.17 25.23 -1.76
C GLY A 360 -13.62 24.24 -0.72
N TYR A 361 -14.12 23.01 -0.68
CA TYR A 361 -13.62 21.92 0.17
C TYR A 361 -13.73 20.55 -0.51
N ASP A 362 -13.02 19.55 0.02
CA ASP A 362 -13.04 18.18 -0.53
C ASP A 362 -14.36 17.47 -0.23
N VAL A 363 -15.08 17.06 -1.27
CA VAL A 363 -16.34 16.33 -1.14
C VAL A 363 -16.14 14.83 -1.19
N GLN A 364 -16.94 14.12 -0.41
CA GLN A 364 -16.93 12.66 -0.40
C GLN A 364 -17.82 12.11 -1.49
N ILE A 365 -17.25 11.25 -2.33
CA ILE A 365 -17.93 10.61 -3.46
C ILE A 365 -17.67 9.12 -3.42
N VAL A 366 -18.76 8.35 -3.51
CA VAL A 366 -18.73 6.89 -3.66
C VAL A 366 -19.44 6.54 -4.97
N TRP A 367 -18.94 5.53 -5.66
CA TRP A 367 -19.54 5.00 -6.89
C TRP A 367 -19.77 3.50 -6.77
N SER A 368 -20.72 3.00 -7.54
CA SER A 368 -20.94 1.58 -7.75
C SER A 368 -21.31 1.32 -9.21
N ASP A 369 -21.72 0.11 -9.55
CA ASP A 369 -22.23 -0.20 -10.88
C ASP A 369 -23.55 0.52 -11.22
N ASP A 370 -24.33 0.91 -10.21
CA ASP A 370 -25.69 1.48 -10.38
C ASP A 370 -25.73 3.01 -10.26
N GLY A 371 -24.58 3.66 -9.99
CA GLY A 371 -24.52 5.11 -9.94
C GLY A 371 -23.42 5.67 -9.04
N ILE A 372 -23.56 6.96 -8.76
CA ILE A 372 -22.63 7.78 -7.95
C ILE A 372 -23.43 8.44 -6.84
N VAL A 373 -22.87 8.50 -5.64
CA VAL A 373 -23.42 9.24 -4.49
C VAL A 373 -22.39 10.22 -3.96
N LEU A 374 -22.83 11.46 -3.73
CA LEU A 374 -22.06 12.49 -3.05
C LEU A 374 -22.85 13.06 -1.87
N THR A 375 -22.10 13.50 -0.85
CA THR A 375 -22.65 14.09 0.38
C THR A 375 -22.11 15.51 0.56
N LEU A 376 -22.99 16.43 0.96
CA LEU A 376 -22.67 17.83 1.23
C LEU A 376 -23.26 18.22 2.60
N ALA A 377 -22.56 19.07 3.34
CA ALA A 377 -22.98 19.48 4.67
C ALA A 377 -24.26 20.34 4.64
N ASP A 378 -25.08 20.24 5.70
CA ASP A 378 -26.27 21.09 5.85
C ASP A 378 -25.87 22.59 5.93
N GLY A 379 -26.34 23.37 4.96
CA GLY A 379 -25.98 24.78 4.75
C GLY A 379 -25.49 25.09 3.34
N ASP A 380 -25.04 24.09 2.60
CA ASP A 380 -24.62 24.26 1.19
C ASP A 380 -25.82 24.15 0.23
N GLU A 381 -25.79 24.95 -0.84
CA GLU A 381 -26.69 24.75 -1.97
C GLU A 381 -26.20 23.56 -2.81
N PRO A 382 -27.08 22.63 -3.22
CA PRO A 382 -26.71 21.56 -4.13
C PRO A 382 -26.07 22.11 -5.40
N PRO A 383 -24.93 21.55 -5.87
CA PRO A 383 -24.26 22.02 -7.07
C PRO A 383 -25.21 21.95 -8.27
N PRO A 384 -25.06 22.90 -9.21
CA PRO A 384 -25.86 22.90 -10.43
C PRO A 384 -25.52 21.70 -11.32
N LEU A 385 -26.40 21.39 -12.27
CA LEU A 385 -26.32 20.15 -13.04
C LEU A 385 -25.07 20.06 -13.92
N ASP A 386 -24.62 21.19 -14.48
CA ASP A 386 -23.39 21.33 -15.27
C ASP A 386 -22.12 20.97 -14.47
N VAL A 387 -22.13 21.13 -13.15
CA VAL A 387 -21.03 20.69 -12.28
C VAL A 387 -21.07 19.16 -12.05
N LEU A 388 -22.27 18.57 -12.00
CA LEU A 388 -22.46 17.12 -11.84
C LEU A 388 -22.28 16.36 -13.15
N VAL A 389 -22.50 17.03 -14.28
CA VAL A 389 -22.40 16.50 -15.64
C VAL A 389 -21.50 17.44 -16.44
N PRO A 390 -20.16 17.33 -16.26
CA PRO A 390 -19.21 18.21 -16.95
C PRO A 390 -19.24 17.98 -18.46
N GLU A 391 -18.74 18.97 -19.22
CA GLU A 391 -18.59 18.86 -20.66
C GLU A 391 -17.64 17.71 -21.02
N ALA A 392 -17.97 16.99 -22.08
CA ALA A 392 -17.25 15.79 -22.50
C ALA A 392 -15.80 16.08 -22.92
N ASP A 393 -15.54 17.30 -23.40
CA ASP A 393 -14.21 17.74 -23.84
C ASP A 393 -13.30 18.10 -22.64
N ASP A 394 -13.86 18.49 -21.49
CA ASP A 394 -13.10 18.79 -20.25
C ASP A 394 -12.83 17.53 -19.39
N LEU A 395 -13.51 16.41 -19.71
CA LEU A 395 -13.51 15.20 -18.88
C LEU A 395 -12.11 14.64 -18.62
N GLU A 396 -11.28 14.52 -19.67
CA GLU A 396 -9.97 13.87 -19.55
C GLU A 396 -9.06 14.65 -18.59
N ASP A 397 -9.05 15.97 -18.71
CA ASP A 397 -8.25 16.85 -17.85
C ASP A 397 -8.73 16.78 -16.39
N LEU A 398 -10.04 16.84 -16.15
CA LEU A 398 -10.62 16.72 -14.81
C LEU A 398 -10.25 15.38 -14.14
N VAL A 399 -10.32 14.28 -14.90
CA VAL A 399 -9.97 12.95 -14.40
C VAL A 399 -8.48 12.85 -14.12
N VAL A 400 -7.61 13.31 -15.03
CA VAL A 400 -6.15 13.22 -14.89
C VAL A 400 -5.66 14.03 -13.69
N GLU A 401 -6.18 15.24 -13.47
CA GLU A 401 -5.84 16.07 -12.31
C GLU A 401 -6.15 15.36 -10.99
N GLU A 402 -7.35 14.80 -10.88
CA GLU A 402 -7.83 14.18 -9.64
C GLU A 402 -7.26 12.78 -9.41
N LEU A 403 -7.01 12.02 -10.48
CA LEU A 403 -6.55 10.64 -10.43
C LEU A 403 -5.29 10.49 -9.57
N THR A 404 -4.34 11.42 -9.65
CA THR A 404 -3.08 11.37 -8.88
C THR A 404 -3.26 11.35 -7.36
N ARG A 405 -4.37 11.90 -6.86
CA ARG A 405 -4.72 11.98 -5.43
C ARG A 405 -5.62 10.82 -4.99
N SER A 406 -6.14 10.06 -5.95
CA SER A 406 -7.09 8.99 -5.70
C SER A 406 -6.43 7.73 -5.08
N PRO A 407 -7.19 6.97 -4.26
CA PRO A 407 -6.75 5.66 -3.77
C PRO A 407 -6.46 4.65 -4.90
N VAL A 408 -7.24 4.70 -5.99
CA VAL A 408 -7.08 3.83 -7.15
C VAL A 408 -5.68 3.97 -7.75
N PHE A 409 -5.23 5.20 -7.99
CA PHE A 409 -3.88 5.44 -8.53
C PHE A 409 -2.79 4.93 -7.59
N ALA A 410 -2.91 5.17 -6.28
CA ALA A 410 -1.93 4.69 -5.30
C ALA A 410 -1.84 3.15 -5.26
N SER A 411 -2.99 2.46 -5.37
CA SER A 411 -3.02 1.00 -5.44
C SER A 411 -2.35 0.49 -6.73
N HIS A 412 -2.74 1.02 -7.88
CA HIS A 412 -2.16 0.62 -9.17
C HIS A 412 -0.67 0.97 -9.28
N PHE A 413 -0.23 2.10 -8.74
CA PHE A 413 1.20 2.45 -8.68
C PHE A 413 2.00 1.41 -7.91
N ARG A 414 1.50 0.99 -6.75
CA ARG A 414 2.15 -0.07 -5.94
C ARG A 414 2.24 -1.38 -6.72
N GLU A 415 1.19 -1.76 -7.44
CA GLU A 415 1.13 -2.99 -8.23
C GLU A 415 2.11 -2.94 -9.42
N ASN A 416 2.07 -1.86 -10.19
CA ASN A 416 2.95 -1.64 -11.33
C ASN A 416 4.42 -1.57 -10.89
N ALA A 417 4.73 -0.86 -9.80
CA ALA A 417 6.08 -0.79 -9.25
C ALA A 417 6.59 -2.15 -8.74
N ALA A 418 5.71 -2.98 -8.18
CA ALA A 418 6.06 -4.34 -7.76
C ALA A 418 6.31 -5.24 -8.98
N ARG A 419 5.43 -5.20 -9.99
CA ARG A 419 5.55 -5.99 -11.23
C ARG A 419 6.80 -5.61 -12.02
N ALA A 420 7.11 -4.31 -12.10
CA ALA A 420 8.33 -3.78 -12.70
C ALA A 420 9.62 -4.04 -11.90
N LEU A 421 9.54 -4.81 -10.80
CA LEU A 421 10.69 -5.19 -9.96
C LEU A 421 11.38 -4.00 -9.26
N LEU A 422 10.67 -2.88 -9.05
CA LEU A 422 11.14 -1.76 -8.23
C LEU A 422 10.92 -2.04 -6.73
N LEU A 423 9.84 -2.74 -6.41
CA LEU A 423 9.50 -3.19 -5.04
C LEU A 423 9.51 -4.72 -4.91
N PRO A 424 10.65 -5.41 -5.14
CA PRO A 424 10.65 -6.86 -5.24
C PRO A 424 10.58 -7.56 -3.88
N ARG A 425 10.01 -8.77 -3.91
CA ARG A 425 10.10 -9.76 -2.83
C ARG A 425 11.55 -10.25 -2.70
N ARG A 426 12.01 -10.41 -1.47
CA ARG A 426 13.42 -10.77 -1.16
C ARG A 426 13.66 -12.26 -0.97
N ARG A 427 12.64 -13.04 -0.58
CA ARG A 427 12.77 -14.49 -0.37
C ARG A 427 11.58 -15.21 -1.00
N PRO A 428 11.80 -16.40 -1.60
CA PRO A 428 10.70 -17.26 -2.03
C PRO A 428 9.80 -17.62 -0.84
N GLY A 429 8.47 -17.61 -1.05
CA GLY A 429 7.49 -18.05 -0.05
C GLY A 429 7.25 -17.09 1.13
N SER A 430 8.04 -16.03 1.32
CA SER A 430 7.75 -15.01 2.33
C SER A 430 7.03 -13.81 1.70
N ARG A 431 5.82 -13.52 2.17
CA ARG A 431 5.12 -12.27 1.81
C ARG A 431 5.78 -11.09 2.54
N THR A 432 5.91 -9.96 1.84
CA THR A 432 6.25 -8.71 2.54
C THR A 432 4.95 -8.21 3.16
N PRO A 433 4.91 -7.86 4.46
CA PRO A 433 3.70 -7.31 5.07
C PRO A 433 3.21 -6.11 4.24
N LEU A 434 1.93 -6.11 3.84
CA LEU A 434 1.43 -5.13 2.87
C LEU A 434 1.61 -3.70 3.36
N PHE A 435 1.42 -3.41 4.66
CA PHE A 435 1.67 -2.07 5.22
C PHE A 435 3.11 -1.58 4.91
N ALA A 436 4.11 -2.47 4.97
CA ALA A 436 5.51 -2.12 4.66
C ALA A 436 5.70 -1.91 3.16
N GLN A 437 4.95 -2.65 2.33
CA GLN A 437 4.92 -2.46 0.89
C GLN A 437 4.21 -1.15 0.52
N ARG A 438 3.09 -0.80 1.16
CA ARG A 438 2.35 0.47 1.03
C ARG A 438 3.25 1.65 1.39
N LEU A 439 3.92 1.62 2.54
CA LEU A 439 4.84 2.69 2.95
C LEU A 439 5.99 2.89 1.96
N ARG A 440 6.57 1.79 1.44
CA ARG A 440 7.62 1.87 0.40
C ARG A 440 7.09 2.39 -0.92
N ALA A 441 5.90 1.94 -1.33
CA ALA A 441 5.26 2.39 -2.55
C ALA A 441 4.88 3.87 -2.47
N GLN A 442 4.34 4.35 -1.35
CA GLN A 442 4.05 5.76 -1.09
C GLN A 442 5.32 6.62 -1.15
N LYS A 443 6.41 6.18 -0.49
CA LYS A 443 7.71 6.88 -0.57
C LYS A 443 8.26 6.91 -2.00
N LEU A 444 8.12 5.82 -2.74
CA LEU A 444 8.54 5.76 -4.14
C LEU A 444 7.67 6.66 -5.02
N MET A 445 6.36 6.65 -4.82
CA MET A 445 5.38 7.46 -5.54
C MET A 445 5.62 8.94 -5.30
N SER A 446 5.81 9.37 -4.04
CA SER A 446 6.04 10.79 -3.72
C SER A 446 7.28 11.35 -4.42
N VAL A 447 8.30 10.52 -4.63
CA VAL A 447 9.48 10.87 -5.43
C VAL A 447 9.19 10.80 -6.93
N ALA A 448 8.57 9.72 -7.41
CA ALA A 448 8.29 9.50 -8.83
C ALA A 448 7.36 10.55 -9.42
N MET A 449 6.42 11.09 -8.63
CA MET A 449 5.50 12.15 -9.06
C MET A 449 6.23 13.46 -9.41
N ALA A 450 7.44 13.70 -8.89
CA ALA A 450 8.27 14.83 -9.32
C ALA A 450 8.87 14.65 -10.73
N TYR A 451 8.76 13.43 -11.29
CA TYR A 451 9.28 13.04 -12.60
C TYR A 451 8.14 12.45 -13.44
N PRO A 452 7.29 13.28 -14.09
CA PRO A 452 6.13 12.80 -14.85
C PRO A 452 6.47 11.81 -15.98
N SER A 453 7.71 11.85 -16.48
CA SER A 453 8.23 10.92 -17.49
C SER A 453 8.67 9.56 -16.92
N PHE A 454 8.59 9.36 -15.60
CA PHE A 454 8.99 8.09 -14.99
C PHE A 454 8.08 6.96 -15.48
N PRO A 455 8.62 5.86 -16.04
CA PRO A 455 7.81 4.86 -16.76
C PRO A 455 6.64 4.27 -15.95
N ILE A 456 6.83 4.09 -14.63
CA ILE A 456 5.78 3.53 -13.78
C ILE A 456 4.66 4.53 -13.51
N VAL A 457 4.94 5.84 -13.48
CA VAL A 457 3.91 6.87 -13.39
C VAL A 457 3.04 6.82 -14.65
N ILE A 458 3.68 6.82 -15.83
CA ILE A 458 3.01 6.70 -17.13
C ILE A 458 2.17 5.42 -17.20
N GLU A 459 2.74 4.28 -16.78
CA GLU A 459 2.03 3.01 -16.77
C GLU A 459 0.83 3.02 -15.82
N THR A 460 0.93 3.68 -14.67
CA THR A 460 -0.21 3.80 -13.75
C THR A 460 -1.32 4.66 -14.34
N PHE A 461 -1.00 5.79 -14.97
CA PHE A 461 -2.00 6.55 -15.73
C PHE A 461 -2.65 5.69 -16.81
N ARG A 462 -1.84 5.02 -17.63
CA ARG A 462 -2.34 4.14 -18.70
C ARG A 462 -3.25 3.04 -18.16
N ALA A 463 -2.83 2.33 -17.12
CA ALA A 463 -3.61 1.25 -16.50
C ALA A 463 -4.95 1.77 -15.95
N CYS A 464 -4.94 2.87 -15.20
CA CYS A 464 -6.17 3.46 -14.68
C CYS A 464 -7.10 3.92 -15.81
N LEU A 465 -6.60 4.68 -16.78
CA LEU A 465 -7.41 5.30 -17.83
C LEU A 465 -7.92 4.31 -18.89
N GLN A 466 -7.19 3.22 -19.15
CA GLN A 466 -7.52 2.27 -20.23
C GLN A 466 -8.00 0.89 -19.75
N ASP A 467 -7.48 0.40 -18.62
CA ASP A 467 -7.81 -0.94 -18.14
C ASP A 467 -8.89 -0.89 -17.07
N VAL A 468 -8.80 0.04 -16.11
CA VAL A 468 -9.78 0.19 -15.02
C VAL A 468 -11.00 0.96 -15.53
N PHE A 469 -10.78 2.17 -16.03
CA PHE A 469 -11.83 3.05 -16.53
C PHE A 469 -12.19 2.72 -17.98
N ASP A 470 -13.41 3.06 -18.38
CA ASP A 470 -13.82 3.13 -19.79
C ASP A 470 -14.13 4.58 -20.15
N LEU A 471 -13.08 5.41 -20.21
CA LEU A 471 -13.21 6.82 -20.59
C LEU A 471 -13.93 7.03 -21.93
N PRO A 472 -13.65 6.26 -23.00
CA PRO A 472 -14.41 6.39 -24.24
C PRO A 472 -15.92 6.20 -24.06
N ALA A 473 -16.33 5.26 -23.19
CA ALA A 473 -17.74 5.06 -22.86
C ALA A 473 -18.32 6.26 -22.10
N LEU A 474 -17.60 6.79 -21.10
CA LEU A 474 -18.03 7.98 -20.36
C LEU A 474 -18.15 9.22 -21.26
N THR A 475 -17.15 9.48 -22.12
CA THR A 475 -17.21 10.56 -23.11
C THR A 475 -18.43 10.40 -24.02
N GLY A 476 -18.74 9.17 -24.45
CA GLY A 476 -19.96 8.88 -25.21
C GLY A 476 -21.25 9.20 -24.45
N VAL A 477 -21.32 8.83 -23.16
CA VAL A 477 -22.47 9.14 -22.27
C VAL A 477 -22.66 10.64 -22.10
N LEU A 478 -21.59 11.39 -21.85
CA LEU A 478 -21.66 12.85 -21.67
C LEU A 478 -22.05 13.56 -22.98
N ARG A 479 -21.48 13.16 -24.12
CA ARG A 479 -21.88 13.69 -25.44
C ARG A 479 -23.34 13.40 -25.79
N ALA A 480 -23.83 12.21 -25.42
CA ALA A 480 -25.24 11.89 -25.58
C ALA A 480 -26.14 12.78 -24.71
N ALA A 481 -25.67 13.17 -23.52
CA ALA A 481 -26.38 14.13 -22.66
C ALA A 481 -26.38 15.55 -23.26
N GLU A 482 -25.24 16.03 -23.76
CA GLU A 482 -25.10 17.35 -24.42
C GLU A 482 -26.00 17.49 -25.66
N THR A 483 -26.08 16.45 -26.47
CA THR A 483 -26.89 16.42 -27.70
C THR A 483 -28.38 16.15 -27.44
N GLY A 484 -28.74 15.80 -26.21
CA GLY A 484 -30.12 15.48 -25.80
C GLY A 484 -30.59 14.07 -26.21
N GLU A 485 -29.71 13.20 -26.70
CA GLU A 485 -30.00 11.78 -26.93
C GLU A 485 -30.24 11.03 -25.60
N LEU A 486 -29.49 11.43 -24.57
CA LEU A 486 -29.62 10.97 -23.19
C LEU A 486 -30.26 12.09 -22.35
N ARG A 487 -31.42 11.82 -21.74
CA ARG A 487 -32.11 12.81 -20.91
C ARG A 487 -31.65 12.73 -19.46
N ILE A 488 -31.53 13.88 -18.81
CA ILE A 488 -31.21 13.96 -17.38
C ILE A 488 -32.41 14.52 -16.61
N HIS A 489 -32.92 13.75 -15.67
CA HIS A 489 -34.04 14.10 -14.81
C HIS A 489 -33.51 14.52 -13.44
N GLN A 490 -33.91 15.69 -12.96
CA GLN A 490 -33.60 16.14 -11.60
C GLN A 490 -34.86 15.99 -10.73
N VAL A 491 -34.73 15.32 -9.60
CA VAL A 491 -35.84 15.10 -8.68
C VAL A 491 -35.36 15.24 -7.23
N GLU A 492 -36.19 15.88 -6.42
CA GLU A 492 -36.01 15.94 -4.97
C GLU A 492 -37.00 14.98 -4.31
N THR A 493 -36.50 14.08 -3.47
CA THR A 493 -37.29 13.09 -2.76
C THR A 493 -37.19 13.32 -1.25
N PRO A 494 -38.23 12.99 -0.47
CA PRO A 494 -38.18 13.14 0.99
C PRO A 494 -37.29 12.08 1.66
N ALA A 495 -36.98 10.99 0.96
CA ALA A 495 -36.19 9.86 1.42
C ALA A 495 -35.64 9.12 0.19
N PRO A 496 -34.54 8.36 0.31
CA PRO A 496 -33.93 7.69 -0.83
C PRO A 496 -34.89 6.70 -1.51
N SER A 497 -34.94 6.77 -2.83
CA SER A 497 -35.70 5.87 -3.70
C SER A 497 -35.25 4.40 -3.58
N ALA A 498 -35.93 3.50 -4.30
CA ALA A 498 -35.62 2.08 -4.27
C ALA A 498 -34.22 1.79 -4.86
N PHE A 499 -33.75 2.58 -5.82
CA PHE A 499 -32.43 2.47 -6.44
C PHE A 499 -31.38 3.20 -5.61
N ALA A 500 -31.67 4.43 -5.16
CA ALA A 500 -30.74 5.19 -4.32
C ALA A 500 -30.43 4.48 -3.00
N ARG A 501 -31.38 3.74 -2.41
CA ARG A 501 -31.11 2.94 -1.20
C ARG A 501 -29.97 1.94 -1.36
N THR A 502 -29.82 1.32 -2.53
CA THR A 502 -28.72 0.39 -2.79
C THR A 502 -27.37 1.12 -2.78
N LEU A 503 -27.31 2.30 -3.41
CA LEU A 503 -26.10 3.16 -3.44
C LEU A 503 -25.75 3.72 -2.07
N VAL A 504 -26.74 4.23 -1.34
CA VAL A 504 -26.54 4.81 -0.01
C VAL A 504 -26.12 3.75 0.99
N PHE A 505 -26.58 2.51 0.85
CA PHE A 505 -26.11 1.41 1.70
C PHE A 505 -24.62 1.11 1.47
N ALA A 506 -24.16 1.14 0.21
CA ALA A 506 -22.73 1.05 -0.10
C ALA A 506 -21.94 2.22 0.50
N TYR A 507 -22.50 3.43 0.49
CA TYR A 507 -21.91 4.60 1.18
C TYR A 507 -21.84 4.43 2.70
N VAL A 508 -22.90 3.94 3.35
CA VAL A 508 -22.90 3.69 4.81
C VAL A 508 -21.86 2.62 5.16
N ALA A 509 -21.68 1.60 4.31
CA ALA A 509 -20.61 0.61 4.45
C ALA A 509 -19.20 1.15 4.11
N ALA A 510 -19.08 2.29 3.44
CA ALA A 510 -17.80 3.00 3.32
C ALA A 510 -17.58 3.94 4.53
N TYR A 511 -18.62 4.66 4.98
CA TYR A 511 -18.55 5.68 6.02
C TYR A 511 -18.41 5.11 7.45
N LEU A 512 -19.11 4.00 7.77
CA LEU A 512 -18.89 3.30 9.05
C LEU A 512 -17.47 2.75 9.19
N TYR A 513 -16.72 2.69 8.09
CA TYR A 513 -15.45 1.97 8.00
C TYR A 513 -14.26 2.87 7.59
N GLU A 514 -14.50 4.05 7.01
CA GLU A 514 -13.53 5.17 7.00
C GLU A 514 -13.52 5.93 8.35
N GLY A 515 -14.61 5.82 9.12
CA GLY A 515 -14.80 6.46 10.42
C GLY A 515 -13.82 6.02 11.52
N ASP A 516 -13.05 4.95 11.30
CA ASP A 516 -12.02 4.45 12.22
C ASP A 516 -10.60 4.49 11.63
N SER A 517 -10.29 5.50 10.81
CA SER A 517 -8.95 6.10 10.95
C SER A 517 -8.87 6.63 12.38
N PRO A 518 -8.04 6.04 13.28
CA PRO A 518 -8.10 6.39 14.69
C PRO A 518 -8.02 7.90 14.82
N ALA A 519 -8.78 8.48 15.76
CA ALA A 519 -8.48 9.84 16.22
C ALA A 519 -7.00 9.95 16.61
N ALA A 520 -6.34 8.82 16.93
CA ALA A 520 -4.91 8.67 17.10
C ALA A 520 -4.05 8.72 15.83
N GLU A 521 -4.54 8.59 14.59
CA GLU A 521 -3.78 8.82 13.34
C GLU A 521 -4.02 10.20 12.74
N ARG A 522 -5.20 10.81 12.93
CA ARG A 522 -5.35 12.27 12.72
C ARG A 522 -4.63 13.07 13.81
N ARG A 523 -4.68 12.60 15.06
CA ARG A 523 -3.83 13.15 16.13
C ARG A 523 -2.39 12.68 16.06
N ALA A 524 -2.03 11.48 15.60
CA ALA A 524 -0.60 11.14 15.38
C ALA A 524 -0.08 11.72 14.07
N GLY A 525 -0.88 12.10 13.09
CA GLY A 525 -0.42 12.98 12.02
C GLY A 525 -0.07 14.38 12.56
N ALA A 526 -0.87 14.86 13.52
CA ALA A 526 -0.66 16.15 14.20
C ALA A 526 0.27 16.09 15.44
N LEU A 527 0.58 14.90 15.99
CA LEU A 527 1.40 14.67 17.20
C LEU A 527 2.50 13.62 16.97
N SER A 528 2.71 13.15 15.74
CA SER A 528 3.96 12.47 15.35
C SER A 528 5.02 13.55 15.18
N LEU A 529 5.51 13.95 16.34
CA LEU A 529 6.73 14.72 16.52
C LEU A 529 6.60 16.11 15.92
N ASP A 530 5.91 16.99 16.65
CA ASP A 530 6.30 18.39 16.63
C ASP A 530 7.72 18.48 17.24
N LEU A 531 8.72 18.24 16.40
CA LEU A 531 10.15 18.39 16.70
C LEU A 531 10.46 19.82 17.15
N THR A 532 9.60 20.77 16.77
CA THR A 532 9.62 22.17 17.21
C THR A 532 9.14 22.30 18.65
N LEU A 533 8.06 21.62 19.06
CA LEU A 533 7.60 21.60 20.46
C LEU A 533 8.57 20.84 21.39
N LEU A 534 9.22 19.77 20.91
CA LEU A 534 10.30 19.08 21.62
C LEU A 534 11.60 19.92 21.69
N ARG A 535 11.87 20.76 20.68
CA ARG A 535 12.97 21.75 20.67
C ARG A 535 12.73 22.85 21.70
N GLU A 536 11.49 23.33 21.84
CA GLU A 536 11.12 24.35 22.83
C GLU A 536 11.10 23.81 24.27
N LEU A 537 10.78 22.53 24.47
CA LEU A 537 10.66 21.93 25.82
C LEU A 537 11.95 21.31 26.38
N LEU A 538 12.92 20.91 25.54
CA LEU A 538 14.18 20.27 26.00
C LEU A 538 15.42 21.16 25.88
N GLY A 539 15.37 22.25 25.10
CA GLY A 539 16.52 23.10 24.81
C GLY A 539 17.58 22.40 23.95
N GLU A 540 18.26 23.16 23.07
CA GLU A 540 19.28 22.63 22.14
C GLU A 540 20.48 21.96 22.84
N ALA A 541 20.71 22.28 24.12
CA ALA A 541 21.87 21.84 24.89
C ALA A 541 21.80 20.40 25.46
N GLN A 542 20.65 19.71 25.43
CA GLN A 542 20.49 18.39 26.10
C GLN A 542 20.55 17.17 25.15
N LEU A 543 20.54 17.37 23.83
CA LEU A 543 20.60 16.28 22.84
C LEU A 543 22.00 15.64 22.75
N ARG A 544 23.07 16.41 22.98
CA ARG A 544 24.45 15.92 23.01
C ARG A 544 24.70 14.84 24.07
N GLU A 545 23.96 14.86 25.18
CA GLU A 545 24.12 13.91 26.29
C GLU A 545 23.31 12.62 26.12
N LEU A 546 22.33 12.61 25.21
CA LEU A 546 21.42 11.47 24.99
C LEU A 546 21.86 10.58 23.81
N LEU A 547 22.71 11.07 22.92
CA LEU A 547 23.22 10.31 21.77
C LEU A 547 24.54 9.61 22.14
N ASP A 548 24.70 8.39 21.64
CA ASP A 548 25.88 7.56 21.92
C ASP A 548 26.85 7.62 20.73
N ALA A 549 28.11 8.00 20.99
CA ALA A 549 29.12 8.20 19.96
C ALA A 549 29.41 6.91 19.16
N ASP A 550 29.49 5.75 19.84
CA ASP A 550 29.73 4.47 19.17
C ASP A 550 28.58 4.14 18.20
N VAL A 551 27.33 4.43 18.60
CA VAL A 551 26.16 4.21 17.74
C VAL A 551 26.20 5.10 16.51
N ILE A 552 26.65 6.35 16.64
CA ILE A 552 26.81 7.27 15.51
C ILE A 552 27.86 6.71 14.55
N GLU A 553 29.03 6.30 15.05
CA GLU A 553 30.11 5.72 14.23
C GLU A 553 29.68 4.42 13.55
N GLU A 554 28.97 3.54 14.25
CA GLU A 554 28.44 2.29 13.70
C GLU A 554 27.47 2.56 12.55
N VAL A 555 26.48 3.45 12.77
CA VAL A 555 25.50 3.82 11.74
C VAL A 555 26.20 4.48 10.54
N GLU A 556 27.14 5.39 10.76
CA GLU A 556 27.91 6.00 9.67
C GLU A 556 28.73 4.96 8.91
N SER A 557 29.38 4.01 9.60
CA SER A 557 30.16 2.95 8.95
C SER A 557 29.31 2.04 8.04
N GLU A 558 28.07 1.74 8.46
CA GLU A 558 27.13 0.98 7.66
C GLU A 558 26.64 1.78 6.44
N LEU A 559 26.32 3.07 6.65
CA LEU A 559 25.88 3.96 5.58
C LEU A 559 27.00 4.24 4.56
N GLN A 560 28.25 4.35 5.01
CA GLN A 560 29.41 4.51 4.15
C GLN A 560 29.85 3.20 3.47
N GLY A 561 29.32 2.04 3.89
CA GLY A 561 29.74 0.74 3.36
C GLY A 561 31.15 0.33 3.80
N THR A 562 31.68 0.91 4.87
CA THR A 562 32.98 0.54 5.46
C THR A 562 32.85 -0.57 6.51
N HIS A 563 31.65 -0.72 7.09
CA HIS A 563 31.31 -1.82 7.99
C HIS A 563 31.55 -3.18 7.30
N PRO A 564 32.19 -4.18 7.96
CA PRO A 564 32.56 -5.45 7.34
C PRO A 564 31.43 -6.15 6.59
N GLU A 565 30.21 -6.16 7.14
CA GLU A 565 29.02 -6.76 6.51
C GLU A 565 28.45 -5.97 5.32
N ARG A 566 28.92 -4.76 5.08
CA ARG A 566 28.39 -3.83 4.06
C ARG A 566 29.39 -3.52 2.94
N ARG A 567 30.60 -4.07 3.00
CA ARG A 567 31.61 -3.90 1.96
C ARG A 567 31.17 -4.56 0.65
N ALA A 568 31.53 -3.95 -0.47
CA ALA A 568 31.19 -4.41 -1.81
C ALA A 568 32.02 -5.64 -2.21
N GLY A 569 31.34 -6.72 -2.61
CA GLY A 569 31.97 -7.97 -3.05
C GLY A 569 32.05 -8.18 -4.57
N SER A 570 31.62 -7.20 -5.37
CA SER A 570 31.58 -7.28 -6.84
C SER A 570 31.53 -5.88 -7.46
N THR A 571 31.83 -5.77 -8.76
CA THR A 571 31.79 -4.50 -9.52
C THR A 571 30.40 -3.87 -9.45
N ASP A 572 29.35 -4.68 -9.57
CA ASP A 572 27.96 -4.23 -9.37
C ASP A 572 27.71 -3.58 -8.01
N ALA A 573 28.29 -4.17 -6.95
CA ALA A 573 28.12 -3.68 -5.60
C ALA A 573 28.93 -2.40 -5.35
N LEU A 574 30.08 -2.25 -6.02
CA LEU A 574 30.84 -1.00 -6.03
C LEU A 574 30.12 0.11 -6.78
N HIS A 575 29.48 -0.20 -7.93
CA HIS A 575 28.64 0.77 -8.65
C HIS A 575 27.46 1.24 -7.80
N ASP A 576 26.72 0.31 -7.20
CA ASP A 576 25.61 0.63 -6.27
C ASP A 576 26.09 1.48 -5.09
N LEU A 577 27.28 1.17 -4.56
CA LEU A 577 27.88 1.92 -3.46
C LEU A 577 28.23 3.33 -3.90
N LEU A 578 28.81 3.51 -5.09
CA LEU A 578 29.24 4.81 -5.62
C LEU A 578 28.03 5.71 -5.90
N ARG A 579 26.96 5.17 -6.51
CA ARG A 579 25.69 5.91 -6.72
C ARG A 579 25.08 6.40 -5.41
N ARG A 580 25.18 5.58 -4.35
CA ARG A 580 24.63 5.89 -3.03
C ARG A 580 25.49 6.90 -2.26
N VAL A 581 26.81 6.70 -2.19
CA VAL A 581 27.74 7.50 -1.37
C VAL A 581 28.19 8.78 -2.08
N GLY A 582 28.27 8.76 -3.41
CA GLY A 582 28.83 9.83 -4.23
C GLY A 582 30.29 9.59 -4.58
N ASP A 583 31.05 10.68 -4.75
CA ASP A 583 32.46 10.63 -5.14
C ASP A 583 33.31 9.90 -4.11
N LEU A 584 34.23 9.05 -4.57
CA LEU A 584 35.22 8.36 -3.74
C LEU A 584 36.60 8.42 -4.40
N ASP A 585 37.65 8.57 -3.59
CA ASP A 585 39.01 8.34 -4.08
C ASP A 585 39.34 6.83 -4.13
N ARG A 586 40.49 6.48 -4.72
CA ARG A 586 40.91 5.07 -4.86
C ARG A 586 41.08 4.38 -3.51
N ARG A 587 41.61 5.08 -2.49
CA ARG A 587 41.79 4.52 -1.14
C ARG A 587 40.44 4.26 -0.48
N GLU A 588 39.51 5.20 -0.63
CA GLU A 588 38.14 5.10 -0.14
C GLU A 588 37.38 3.92 -0.79
N LEU A 589 37.60 3.65 -2.08
CA LEU A 589 37.06 2.48 -2.78
C LEU A 589 37.63 1.16 -2.24
N LEU A 590 38.95 1.10 -1.99
CA LEU A 590 39.60 -0.09 -1.45
C LEU A 590 39.10 -0.46 -0.06
N VAL A 591 38.93 0.53 0.84
CA VAL A 591 38.41 0.29 2.21
C VAL A 591 36.99 -0.27 2.20
N ARG A 592 36.21 0.04 1.17
CA ARG A 592 34.81 -0.39 0.99
C ARG A 592 34.69 -1.68 0.17
N SER A 593 35.80 -2.30 -0.19
CA SER A 593 35.84 -3.55 -0.95
C SER A 593 36.07 -4.74 -0.02
N GLY A 594 35.18 -5.74 -0.09
CA GLY A 594 35.09 -6.86 0.86
C GLY A 594 35.59 -8.20 0.31
N THR A 595 36.35 -8.19 -0.79
CA THR A 595 36.87 -9.40 -1.44
C THR A 595 38.24 -9.81 -0.90
N SER A 596 38.67 -11.03 -1.22
CA SER A 596 40.03 -11.51 -0.93
C SER A 596 41.11 -10.73 -1.70
N ASP A 597 40.75 -10.14 -2.84
CA ASP A 597 41.58 -9.22 -3.61
C ASP A 597 40.80 -7.94 -3.96
N PRO A 598 40.88 -6.90 -3.10
CA PRO A 598 40.26 -5.61 -3.33
C PRO A 598 40.84 -4.82 -4.52
N GLU A 599 42.14 -4.97 -4.81
CA GLU A 599 42.81 -4.18 -5.86
C GLU A 599 42.39 -4.62 -7.25
N SER A 600 42.32 -5.93 -7.49
CA SER A 600 41.80 -6.46 -8.75
C SER A 600 40.35 -6.04 -8.97
N LEU A 601 39.52 -6.08 -7.91
CA LEU A 601 38.12 -5.67 -7.99
C LEU A 601 37.98 -4.19 -8.38
N VAL A 602 38.69 -3.30 -7.68
CA VAL A 602 38.64 -1.85 -7.94
C VAL A 602 39.18 -1.55 -9.35
N THR A 603 40.28 -2.18 -9.76
CA THR A 603 40.85 -1.98 -11.10
C THR A 603 39.85 -2.40 -12.18
N THR A 604 39.25 -3.59 -12.06
CA THR A 604 38.23 -4.08 -12.99
C THR A 604 37.01 -3.17 -13.04
N PHE A 605 36.57 -2.65 -11.89
CA PHE A 605 35.46 -1.71 -11.80
C PHE A 605 35.74 -0.40 -12.54
N LEU A 606 36.94 0.16 -12.36
CA LEU A 606 37.34 1.42 -12.98
C LEU A 606 37.56 1.28 -14.49
N ASP A 607 38.07 0.13 -14.96
CA ASP A 607 38.27 -0.15 -16.39
C ASP A 607 36.94 -0.39 -17.13
N GLY A 608 35.91 -0.87 -16.42
CA GLY A 608 34.60 -1.21 -17.00
C GLY A 608 33.67 -0.05 -17.33
N LYS A 609 34.14 1.21 -17.37
CA LYS A 609 33.34 2.44 -17.63
C LYS A 609 32.12 2.63 -16.70
N TRP A 610 32.11 2.01 -15.53
CA TRP A 610 31.05 2.19 -14.52
C TRP A 610 31.19 3.50 -13.76
N ALA A 611 32.41 4.04 -13.73
CA ALA A 611 32.76 5.27 -13.05
C ALA A 611 33.71 6.09 -13.92
N TYR A 612 33.64 7.41 -13.79
CA TYR A 612 34.58 8.32 -14.44
C TYR A 612 35.40 9.06 -13.40
N SER A 613 36.66 9.31 -13.72
CA SER A 613 37.55 10.12 -12.90
C SER A 613 37.29 11.61 -13.14
N VAL A 614 37.13 12.35 -12.05
CA VAL A 614 36.88 13.79 -12.04
C VAL A 614 37.76 14.46 -10.99
N ARG A 615 37.98 15.77 -11.12
CA ARG A 615 38.67 16.56 -10.11
C ARG A 615 37.66 17.34 -9.28
N VAL A 616 37.55 17.01 -7.99
CA VAL A 616 36.69 17.69 -7.01
C VAL A 616 37.59 18.25 -5.91
N ALA A 617 37.52 19.56 -5.65
CA ALA A 617 38.37 20.25 -4.67
C ALA A 617 39.87 19.90 -4.80
N ASN A 618 40.42 19.89 -6.03
CA ASN A 618 41.79 19.48 -6.37
C ASN A 618 42.17 18.02 -6.06
N ARG A 619 41.21 17.16 -5.72
CA ARG A 619 41.42 15.73 -5.50
C ARG A 619 40.90 14.94 -6.70
N LEU A 620 41.65 13.90 -7.09
CA LEU A 620 41.20 12.95 -8.10
C LEU A 620 40.23 11.96 -7.43
N THR A 621 38.97 12.02 -7.83
CA THR A 621 37.91 11.15 -7.33
C THR A 621 37.19 10.47 -8.48
N TRP A 622 36.47 9.41 -8.17
CA TRP A 622 35.63 8.68 -9.11
C TRP A 622 34.17 8.89 -8.74
N ILE A 623 33.35 9.13 -9.76
CA ILE A 623 31.90 9.29 -9.65
C ILE A 623 31.21 8.25 -10.54
N ALA A 624 29.99 7.86 -10.18
CA ALA A 624 29.21 6.96 -11.03
C ALA A 624 28.94 7.61 -12.38
N ARG A 625 28.89 6.82 -13.46
CA ARG A 625 28.64 7.32 -14.82
C ARG A 625 27.35 8.14 -14.93
N GLU A 626 26.32 7.79 -14.15
CA GLU A 626 25.03 8.48 -14.13
C GLU A 626 25.09 9.86 -13.46
N ASP A 627 26.13 10.14 -12.65
CA ASP A 627 26.25 11.37 -11.87
C ASP A 627 27.12 12.43 -12.56
N VAL A 628 27.61 12.19 -13.78
CA VAL A 628 28.51 13.13 -14.48
C VAL A 628 27.85 14.51 -14.64
N ALA A 629 26.59 14.56 -15.09
CA ALA A 629 25.83 15.81 -15.17
C ALA A 629 25.64 16.48 -13.81
N LEU A 630 25.35 15.71 -12.75
CA LEU A 630 25.17 16.23 -11.39
C LEU A 630 26.42 16.97 -10.90
N TYR A 631 27.61 16.38 -11.07
CA TYR A 631 28.86 17.04 -10.67
C TYR A 631 29.21 18.23 -11.57
N ARG A 632 28.97 18.13 -12.89
CA ARG A 632 29.15 19.24 -13.83
C ARG A 632 28.30 20.45 -13.41
N ASP A 633 27.01 20.22 -13.17
CA ASP A 633 26.05 21.29 -12.90
C ASP A 633 26.21 21.85 -11.47
N ALA A 634 26.61 21.02 -10.51
CA ALA A 634 26.80 21.45 -9.11
C ALA A 634 28.14 22.17 -8.88
N LEU A 635 29.23 21.65 -9.45
CA LEU A 635 30.60 22.06 -9.12
C LEU A 635 31.36 22.70 -10.29
N GLY A 636 30.75 22.76 -11.49
CA GLY A 636 31.37 23.33 -12.68
C GLY A 636 32.52 22.47 -13.24
N ILE A 637 32.56 21.17 -12.94
CA ILE A 637 33.61 20.29 -13.48
C ILE A 637 33.45 20.12 -14.99
N GLN A 638 34.57 19.90 -15.69
CA GLN A 638 34.55 19.51 -17.09
C GLN A 638 34.18 18.03 -17.21
N PRO A 639 33.13 17.67 -17.99
CA PRO A 639 32.79 16.28 -18.24
C PRO A 639 33.96 15.52 -18.87
N PRO A 640 34.28 14.31 -18.39
CA PRO A 640 35.31 13.46 -18.99
C PRO A 640 35.02 13.10 -20.45
N GLN A 641 36.07 12.84 -21.23
CA GLN A 641 35.91 12.42 -22.63
C GLN A 641 35.28 11.03 -22.72
N GLY A 642 34.41 10.83 -23.72
CA GLY A 642 33.77 9.54 -23.98
C GLY A 642 32.56 9.23 -23.10
N VAL A 643 32.06 10.19 -22.31
CA VAL A 643 30.79 10.04 -21.58
C VAL A 643 29.61 10.08 -22.56
N PRO A 644 28.74 9.06 -22.59
CA PRO A 644 27.53 9.07 -23.41
C PRO A 644 26.61 10.27 -23.13
N VAL A 645 25.97 10.81 -24.17
CA VAL A 645 25.09 12.00 -24.09
C VAL A 645 23.95 11.81 -23.08
N ALA A 646 23.42 10.60 -22.93
CA ALA A 646 22.37 10.28 -21.96
C ALA A 646 22.74 10.62 -20.51
N PHE A 647 24.03 10.62 -20.16
CA PHE A 647 24.52 10.97 -18.82
C PHE A 647 24.87 12.45 -18.64
N LEU A 648 24.60 13.28 -19.66
CA LEU A 648 24.88 14.71 -19.69
C LEU A 648 23.61 15.58 -19.59
N ASN A 649 22.44 14.98 -19.39
CA ASN A 649 21.17 15.70 -19.22
C ASN A 649 21.24 16.64 -18.00
N PRO A 650 20.76 17.89 -18.10
CA PRO A 650 20.80 18.84 -16.99
C PRO A 650 20.10 18.34 -15.73
N VAL A 651 20.66 18.68 -14.57
CA VAL A 651 20.11 18.29 -13.26
C VAL A 651 19.51 19.51 -12.55
N THR A 652 18.26 19.38 -12.08
CA THR A 652 17.59 20.40 -11.26
C THR A 652 18.19 20.43 -9.85
N SER A 653 18.41 21.63 -9.30
CA SER A 653 18.98 21.84 -7.95
C SER A 653 20.21 20.97 -7.64
N PRO A 654 21.27 21.01 -8.46
CA PRO A 654 22.35 20.02 -8.43
C PRO A 654 23.20 20.10 -7.15
N VAL A 655 23.39 21.29 -6.57
CA VAL A 655 24.12 21.46 -5.30
C VAL A 655 23.33 20.87 -4.13
N GLU A 656 22.02 21.12 -4.06
CA GLU A 656 21.11 20.55 -3.06
C GLU A 656 21.13 19.02 -3.12
N ALA A 657 21.11 18.45 -4.34
CA ALA A 657 21.19 17.02 -4.56
C ALA A 657 22.49 16.39 -4.02
N LEU A 658 23.64 17.05 -4.23
CA LEU A 658 24.93 16.61 -3.67
C LEU A 658 24.92 16.64 -2.13
N LEU A 659 24.44 17.73 -1.54
CA LEU A 659 24.40 17.91 -0.08
C LEU A 659 23.41 16.94 0.58
N ALA A 660 22.23 16.73 -0.01
CA ALA A 660 21.24 15.77 0.47
C ALA A 660 21.77 14.32 0.38
N ARG A 661 22.54 13.99 -0.67
CA ARG A 661 23.21 12.67 -0.76
C ARG A 661 24.30 12.52 0.31
N TRP A 662 25.11 13.56 0.52
CA TRP A 662 26.15 13.57 1.55
C TRP A 662 25.55 13.30 2.94
N ALA A 663 24.48 14.02 3.29
CA ALA A 663 23.83 13.88 4.60
C ALA A 663 23.22 12.49 4.85
N ARG A 664 22.64 11.85 3.83
CA ARG A 664 22.01 10.53 3.96
C ARG A 664 22.99 9.38 4.17
N THR A 665 24.26 9.61 3.90
CA THR A 665 25.28 8.56 3.93
C THR A 665 26.21 8.66 5.13
N ARG A 666 26.00 9.65 6.02
CA ARG A 666 26.89 9.95 7.15
C ARG A 666 26.09 10.30 8.39
N GLY A 667 26.73 10.28 9.55
CA GLY A 667 26.16 10.86 10.76
C GLY A 667 26.03 12.39 10.67
N PRO A 668 25.64 13.06 11.78
CA PRO A 668 25.64 14.53 11.84
C PRO A 668 26.98 15.09 11.38
N PHE A 669 27.07 16.22 10.69
CA PHE A 669 28.34 16.74 10.17
C PHE A 669 28.45 18.27 10.27
N PRO A 670 29.66 18.83 10.43
CA PRO A 670 29.86 20.28 10.44
C PRO A 670 29.92 20.86 9.03
N LEU A 671 29.72 22.18 8.92
CA LEU A 671 29.78 22.91 7.65
C LEU A 671 31.11 22.72 6.91
N SER A 672 32.23 22.70 7.64
CA SER A 672 33.57 22.51 7.08
C SER A 672 33.70 21.19 6.32
N ALA A 673 33.06 20.11 6.81
CA ALA A 673 33.17 18.80 6.19
C ALA A 673 32.63 18.77 4.75
N VAL A 674 31.51 19.44 4.47
CA VAL A 674 30.95 19.54 3.12
C VAL A 674 31.68 20.57 2.26
N ALA A 675 32.05 21.71 2.85
CA ALA A 675 32.80 22.76 2.16
C ALA A 675 34.13 22.22 1.64
N ASP A 676 34.88 21.51 2.49
CA ASP A 676 36.18 20.94 2.15
C ASP A 676 36.07 19.78 1.17
N ARG A 677 35.03 18.92 1.31
CA ARG A 677 34.84 17.77 0.38
C ARG A 677 34.63 18.26 -1.04
N PHE A 678 33.72 19.22 -1.23
CA PHE A 678 33.26 19.65 -2.55
C PHE A 678 33.96 20.91 -3.08
N GLY A 679 34.77 21.58 -2.25
CA GLY A 679 35.44 22.84 -2.61
C GLY A 679 34.47 24.01 -2.69
N LEU A 680 33.39 23.97 -1.91
CA LEU A 680 32.37 25.02 -1.87
C LEU A 680 32.80 26.14 -0.93
N VAL A 681 32.44 27.38 -1.27
CA VAL A 681 32.62 28.50 -0.35
C VAL A 681 31.73 28.27 0.88
N PRO A 682 32.22 28.39 2.13
CA PRO A 682 31.42 28.07 3.32
C PRO A 682 30.08 28.82 3.40
N ALA A 683 30.02 30.07 2.94
CA ALA A 683 28.78 30.84 2.87
C ALA A 683 27.74 30.25 1.89
N GLN A 684 28.20 29.76 0.73
CA GLN A 684 27.34 29.12 -0.27
C GLN A 684 26.82 27.77 0.25
N ALA A 685 27.69 26.96 0.85
CA ALA A 685 27.31 25.69 1.45
C ALA A 685 26.28 25.88 2.58
N ARG A 686 26.48 26.89 3.44
CA ARG A 686 25.55 27.23 4.53
C ARG A 686 24.17 27.60 3.99
N ALA A 687 24.09 28.55 3.05
CA ALA A 687 22.81 28.98 2.48
C ALA A 687 22.02 27.80 1.88
N MET A 688 22.71 26.86 1.24
CA MET A 688 22.07 25.70 0.64
C MET A 688 21.64 24.64 1.67
N LEU A 689 22.40 24.48 2.76
CA LEU A 689 21.97 23.66 3.90
C LEU A 689 20.74 24.26 4.59
N GLU A 690 20.69 25.58 4.76
CA GLU A 690 19.53 26.30 5.33
C GLU A 690 18.27 26.12 4.48
N VAL A 691 18.37 26.14 3.15
CA VAL A 691 17.26 25.79 2.24
C VAL A 691 16.77 24.36 2.49
N LEU A 692 17.69 23.39 2.59
CA LEU A 692 17.34 21.99 2.86
C LEU A 692 16.70 21.81 4.26
N VAL A 693 17.10 22.61 5.26
CA VAL A 693 16.49 22.63 6.58
C VAL A 693 15.08 23.21 6.52
N ALA A 694 14.88 24.33 5.80
CA ALA A 694 13.56 24.94 5.61
C ALA A 694 12.57 24.02 4.88
N GLN A 695 13.07 23.18 3.96
CA GLN A 695 12.30 22.13 3.27
C GLN A 695 12.06 20.87 4.14
N GLY A 696 12.58 20.82 5.37
CA GLY A 696 12.50 19.65 6.24
C GLY A 696 13.35 18.45 5.80
N ARG A 697 14.25 18.62 4.83
CA ARG A 697 15.14 17.56 4.31
C ARG A 697 16.38 17.37 5.17
N LEU A 698 16.77 18.37 5.96
CA LEU A 698 17.86 18.29 6.94
C LEU A 698 17.42 18.80 8.32
N LEU A 699 18.08 18.30 9.35
CA LEU A 699 18.02 18.82 10.70
C LEU A 699 19.26 19.66 10.97
N GLU A 700 19.09 20.78 11.65
CA GLU A 700 20.15 21.64 12.17
C GLU A 700 20.17 21.55 13.69
N GLY A 701 21.36 21.47 14.28
CA GLY A 701 21.54 21.47 15.73
C GLY A 701 22.91 20.95 16.15
N GLU A 702 23.07 20.72 17.45
CA GLU A 702 24.28 20.18 18.04
C GLU A 702 24.07 18.70 18.40
N PHE A 703 24.65 17.77 17.64
CA PHE A 703 24.25 16.36 17.71
C PHE A 703 25.34 15.44 18.26
N ARG A 704 26.60 15.60 17.83
CA ARG A 704 27.68 14.69 18.26
C ARG A 704 28.12 14.97 19.71
N PRO A 705 28.27 13.93 20.56
CA PRO A 705 28.89 14.10 21.88
C PRO A 705 30.32 14.65 21.74
N GLY A 706 30.60 15.78 22.39
CA GLY A 706 31.91 16.45 22.29
C GLY A 706 32.19 17.19 20.97
N GLY A 707 31.21 17.32 20.07
CA GLY A 707 31.33 18.17 18.87
C GLY A 707 31.19 19.65 19.21
N GLU A 708 31.77 20.53 18.38
CA GLU A 708 31.69 21.99 18.52
C GLU A 708 30.90 22.63 17.36
N GLY A 709 30.04 23.58 17.69
CA GLY A 709 29.27 24.37 16.72
C GLY A 709 28.07 23.64 16.10
N THR A 710 27.43 24.32 15.15
CA THR A 710 26.25 23.84 14.43
C THR A 710 26.60 22.69 13.47
N GLU A 711 25.80 21.63 13.53
CA GLU A 711 25.88 20.46 12.67
C GLU A 711 24.57 20.25 11.90
N TRP A 712 24.66 19.50 10.81
CA TRP A 712 23.51 19.09 10.00
C TRP A 712 23.41 17.57 9.97
N CYS A 713 22.19 17.04 9.95
CA CYS A 713 21.95 15.60 9.85
C CYS A 713 20.68 15.30 9.05
N ASP A 714 20.70 14.20 8.30
CA ASP A 714 19.49 13.72 7.64
C ASP A 714 18.47 13.18 8.69
N PRO A 715 17.16 13.49 8.56
CA PRO A 715 16.14 13.06 9.51
C PRO A 715 15.99 11.53 9.65
N ASP A 716 16.11 10.76 8.56
CA ASP A 716 16.04 9.30 8.58
C ASP A 716 17.27 8.73 9.32
N VAL A 717 18.45 9.28 9.06
CA VAL A 717 19.70 8.90 9.74
C VAL A 717 19.60 9.21 11.24
N MET A 718 19.14 10.41 11.61
CA MET A 718 18.95 10.79 13.01
C MET A 718 17.95 9.87 13.72
N ARG A 719 16.83 9.51 13.07
CA ARG A 719 15.87 8.54 13.63
C ARG A 719 16.50 7.16 13.85
N ARG A 720 17.38 6.71 12.95
CA ARG A 720 18.12 5.45 13.08
C ARG A 720 19.10 5.48 14.26
N ILE A 721 19.87 6.56 14.40
CA ILE A 721 20.80 6.79 15.51
C ILE A 721 20.02 6.75 16.83
N LYS A 722 18.98 7.60 16.98
CA LYS A 722 18.14 7.66 18.18
C LYS A 722 17.57 6.30 18.58
N ARG A 723 17.02 5.54 17.62
CA ARG A 723 16.44 4.21 17.88
C ARG A 723 17.50 3.22 18.38
N ARG A 724 18.69 3.21 17.80
CA ARG A 724 19.78 2.31 18.23
C ARG A 724 20.36 2.74 19.58
N THR A 725 20.53 4.03 19.83
CA THR A 725 20.95 4.54 21.14
C THR A 725 19.96 4.15 22.24
N LEU A 726 18.65 4.33 22.00
CA LEU A 726 17.60 3.87 22.92
C LEU A 726 17.62 2.36 23.12
N ALA A 727 17.87 1.58 22.07
CA ALA A 727 17.99 0.13 22.19
C ALA A 727 19.21 -0.29 23.03
N LYS A 728 20.37 0.37 22.86
CA LYS A 728 21.59 0.17 23.66
C LYS A 728 21.33 0.50 25.13
N LEU A 729 20.68 1.63 25.42
CA LEU A 729 20.31 2.05 26.78
C LEU A 729 19.28 1.10 27.43
N ARG A 730 18.25 0.66 26.70
CA ARG A 730 17.30 -0.35 27.19
C ARG A 730 17.94 -1.70 27.43
N GLY A 731 18.94 -2.07 26.64
CA GLY A 731 19.74 -3.29 26.83
C GLY A 731 20.50 -3.31 28.15
N GLN A 732 20.81 -2.15 28.75
CA GLN A 732 21.41 -2.04 30.08
C GLN A 732 20.40 -2.32 31.22
N VAL A 733 19.09 -2.31 30.92
CA VAL A 733 17.98 -2.64 31.85
C VAL A 733 17.22 -3.85 31.30
N ALA A 734 17.94 -4.92 30.97
CA ALA A 734 17.32 -6.14 30.46
C ALA A 734 16.49 -6.84 31.57
N PRO A 735 15.24 -7.27 31.28
CA PRO A 735 14.46 -8.03 32.24
C PRO A 735 15.17 -9.35 32.56
N VAL A 736 15.34 -9.61 33.85
CA VAL A 736 15.94 -10.85 34.35
C VAL A 736 14.90 -11.95 34.44
N SER A 737 15.32 -13.21 34.32
CA SER A 737 14.39 -14.34 34.42
C SER A 737 13.63 -14.36 35.76
N PRO A 738 12.40 -14.89 35.82
CA PRO A 738 11.66 -15.07 37.08
C PRO A 738 12.47 -15.83 38.14
N LYS A 739 13.35 -16.75 37.73
CA LYS A 739 14.25 -17.49 38.63
C LYS A 739 15.31 -16.58 39.28
N ALA A 740 15.82 -15.59 38.55
CA ALA A 740 16.76 -14.62 39.07
C ALA A 740 16.08 -13.69 40.10
N VAL A 741 14.86 -13.22 39.79
CA VAL A 741 14.04 -12.43 40.73
C VAL A 741 13.73 -13.25 41.99
N ALA A 742 13.30 -14.51 41.83
CA ALA A 742 12.98 -15.39 42.96
C ALA A 742 14.18 -15.68 43.87
N ARG A 743 15.42 -15.69 43.34
CA ARG A 743 16.65 -15.82 44.15
C ARG A 743 17.06 -14.49 44.79
N PHE A 744 16.84 -13.38 44.09
CA PHE A 744 17.21 -12.05 44.56
C PHE A 744 16.33 -11.60 45.72
N LEU A 745 15.00 -11.72 45.60
CA LEU A 745 14.05 -11.15 46.56
C LEU A 745 14.29 -11.61 48.01
N PRO A 746 14.44 -12.91 48.33
CA PRO A 746 14.72 -13.33 49.71
C PRO A 746 16.06 -12.77 50.23
N ARG A 747 17.09 -12.73 49.38
CA ARG A 747 18.42 -12.21 49.74
C ARG A 747 18.42 -10.70 49.95
N TRP A 748 17.68 -9.97 49.11
CA TRP A 748 17.49 -8.52 49.22
C TRP A 748 16.75 -8.17 50.51
N HIS A 749 15.66 -8.89 50.81
CA HIS A 749 14.90 -8.73 52.04
C HIS A 749 15.54 -9.37 53.28
N GLY A 750 16.77 -9.91 53.18
CA GLY A 750 17.48 -10.52 54.30
C GLY A 750 16.88 -11.82 54.86
N VAL A 751 15.89 -12.42 54.17
CA VAL A 751 15.18 -13.61 54.62
C VAL A 751 16.10 -14.83 54.54
N GLY A 752 16.35 -15.48 55.68
CA GLY A 752 17.25 -16.64 55.77
C GLY A 752 18.75 -16.31 55.80
N LEU A 753 19.11 -15.02 55.76
CA LEU A 753 20.47 -14.54 56.00
C LEU A 753 20.55 -13.99 57.42
N LEU A 754 21.07 -14.78 58.35
CA LEU A 754 21.25 -14.38 59.75
C LEU A 754 22.33 -13.29 59.85
N ARG A 755 21.97 -12.03 59.57
CA ARG A 755 22.85 -10.87 59.78
C ARG A 755 22.91 -10.57 61.27
N ARG A 756 24.06 -10.83 61.90
CA ARG A 756 24.34 -10.45 63.30
C ARG A 756 24.97 -9.06 63.31
N ASN A 757 24.17 -8.03 63.05
CA ASN A 757 24.52 -6.64 63.29
C ASN A 757 23.50 -6.01 64.25
N ASP A 758 23.94 -5.10 65.11
CA ASP A 758 23.07 -4.48 66.12
C ASP A 758 21.93 -3.66 65.50
N ARG A 759 22.11 -3.21 64.25
CA ARG A 759 21.15 -2.44 63.44
C ARG A 759 20.30 -3.30 62.49
N ALA A 760 20.34 -4.64 62.61
CA ALA A 760 19.55 -5.55 61.77
C ALA A 760 18.06 -5.20 61.73
N LEU A 761 17.53 -4.80 62.89
CA LEU A 761 16.12 -4.45 63.04
C LEU A 761 15.77 -3.14 62.33
N GLU A 762 16.60 -2.10 62.46
CA GLU A 762 16.44 -0.82 61.74
C GLU A 762 16.46 -1.03 60.22
N GLU A 763 17.43 -1.79 59.70
CA GLU A 763 17.56 -2.08 58.26
C GLU A 763 16.35 -2.87 57.72
N ALA A 764 15.84 -3.83 58.50
CA ALA A 764 14.68 -4.62 58.13
C ALA A 764 13.40 -3.77 58.09
N ILE A 765 13.24 -2.84 59.03
CA ILE A 765 12.10 -1.90 59.06
C ILE A 765 12.12 -0.99 57.83
N VAL A 766 13.27 -0.38 57.50
CA VAL A 766 13.39 0.49 56.31
C VAL A 766 13.03 -0.26 55.01
N HIS A 767 13.38 -1.54 54.91
CA HIS A 767 13.01 -2.35 53.74
C HIS A 767 11.54 -2.77 53.68
N LEU A 768 10.81 -2.66 54.80
CA LEU A 768 9.40 -3.02 54.93
C LEU A 768 8.49 -1.78 55.01
N GLU A 769 9.07 -0.59 55.07
CA GLU A 769 8.34 0.67 55.12
C GLU A 769 7.40 0.80 53.91
N GLY A 770 6.13 1.11 54.17
CA GLY A 770 5.09 1.22 53.14
C GLY A 770 4.51 -0.11 52.63
N ALA A 771 4.95 -1.27 53.16
CA ALA A 771 4.38 -2.56 52.80
C ALA A 771 3.04 -2.82 53.54
N PRO A 772 1.98 -3.29 52.84
CA PRO A 772 0.69 -3.58 53.45
C PRO A 772 0.73 -4.91 54.21
N LEU A 773 1.27 -4.90 55.43
CA LEU A 773 1.49 -6.10 56.26
C LEU A 773 0.53 -6.15 57.44
N ALA A 774 0.09 -7.35 57.82
CA ALA A 774 -0.71 -7.53 59.02
C ALA A 774 0.18 -7.35 60.27
N ALA A 775 -0.22 -6.45 61.18
CA ALA A 775 0.55 -6.14 62.39
C ALA A 775 0.88 -7.38 63.24
N SER A 776 -0.05 -8.35 63.31
CA SER A 776 0.15 -9.60 64.04
C SER A 776 1.20 -10.53 63.42
N GLU A 777 1.49 -10.38 62.12
CA GLU A 777 2.49 -11.18 61.41
C GLU A 777 3.89 -10.54 61.45
N ILE A 778 3.97 -9.22 61.68
CA ILE A 778 5.23 -8.48 61.79
C ILE A 778 6.12 -9.11 62.87
N ASP A 779 5.57 -9.29 64.08
CA ASP A 779 6.33 -9.83 65.21
C ASP A 779 6.46 -11.35 65.20
N ARG A 780 5.49 -12.05 64.61
CA ARG A 780 5.44 -13.53 64.66
C ARG A 780 6.21 -14.22 63.55
N LEU A 781 6.27 -13.60 62.37
CA LEU A 781 6.78 -14.26 61.15
C LEU A 781 7.78 -13.39 60.40
N ILE A 782 7.49 -12.10 60.21
CA ILE A 782 8.20 -11.24 59.26
C ILE A 782 9.55 -10.76 59.83
N LEU A 783 9.57 -10.19 61.04
CA LEU A 783 10.82 -9.77 61.68
C LEU A 783 11.67 -10.94 62.19
N PRO A 784 11.10 -12.00 62.81
CA PRO A 784 11.88 -13.17 63.21
C PRO A 784 12.60 -13.88 62.05
N SER A 785 12.06 -13.82 60.82
CA SER A 785 12.69 -14.43 59.64
C SER A 785 13.82 -13.58 59.03
N ARG A 786 13.98 -12.33 59.47
CA ARG A 786 14.95 -11.35 58.96
C ARG A 786 15.99 -10.93 60.00
N VAL A 787 15.62 -10.97 61.28
CA VAL A 787 16.44 -10.51 62.40
C VAL A 787 16.67 -11.68 63.36
N PRO A 788 17.92 -12.15 63.55
CA PRO A 788 18.23 -13.19 64.52
C PRO A 788 17.85 -12.78 65.95
N ASP A 789 17.32 -13.73 66.74
CA ASP A 789 16.96 -13.53 68.15
C ASP A 789 16.05 -12.31 68.39
N TYR A 790 15.18 -12.01 67.42
CA TYR A 790 14.22 -10.92 67.51
C TYR A 790 13.30 -11.08 68.72
N ARG A 791 13.11 -9.98 69.45
CA ARG A 791 12.21 -9.88 70.59
C ARG A 791 11.32 -8.64 70.42
N PRO A 792 10.01 -8.72 70.64
CA PRO A 792 9.07 -7.60 70.43
C PRO A 792 9.47 -6.33 71.18
N GLU A 793 10.08 -6.46 72.36
CA GLU A 793 10.50 -5.35 73.20
C GLU A 793 11.53 -4.43 72.49
N ARG A 794 12.25 -4.95 71.49
CA ARG A 794 13.20 -4.15 70.69
C ARG A 794 12.50 -3.17 69.75
N LEU A 795 11.27 -3.46 69.31
CA LEU A 795 10.46 -2.48 68.58
C LEU A 795 9.95 -1.39 69.52
N ASP A 796 9.53 -1.76 70.73
CA ASP A 796 9.09 -0.82 71.75
C ASP A 796 10.23 0.15 72.13
N GLU A 797 11.46 -0.37 72.26
CA GLU A 797 12.67 0.44 72.47
C GLU A 797 12.93 1.41 71.31
N LEU A 798 12.83 0.98 70.06
CA LEU A 798 12.99 1.85 68.89
C LEU A 798 11.89 2.92 68.78
N GLY A 799 10.65 2.55 69.12
CA GLY A 799 9.53 3.50 69.22
C GLY A 799 9.75 4.52 70.34
N ALA A 800 10.20 4.09 71.51
CA ALA A 800 10.49 4.97 72.65
C ALA A 800 11.66 5.93 72.38
N MET A 801 12.65 5.50 71.56
CA MET A 801 13.75 6.34 71.09
C MET A 801 13.36 7.28 69.93
N GLY A 802 12.10 7.25 69.48
CA GLY A 802 11.58 8.11 68.41
C GLY A 802 12.04 7.72 67.00
N TRP A 803 12.60 6.51 66.83
CA TRP A 803 13.07 6.01 65.53
C TRP A 803 11.96 5.38 64.68
N LEU A 804 10.86 4.96 65.31
CA LEU A 804 9.73 4.34 64.64
C LEU A 804 8.43 4.98 65.12
N VAL A 805 7.55 5.31 64.16
CA VAL A 805 6.19 5.80 64.42
C VAL A 805 5.22 4.94 63.61
N TRP A 806 4.23 4.35 64.26
CA TRP A 806 3.14 3.66 63.59
C TRP A 806 2.14 4.71 63.08
N VAL A 807 1.90 4.73 61.77
CA VAL A 807 1.00 5.67 61.08
C VAL A 807 -0.24 4.95 60.58
#